data_AF-A0A6P3QNR6-F1
#
_entry.id   AF-A0A6P3QNR6-F1
#
_cell.length_a   1.000
_cell.length_b   1.000
_cell.length_c   1.000
_cell.angle_alpha   90.00
_cell.angle_beta   90.00
_cell.angle_gamma   90.00
#
_symmetry.space_group_name_H-M   'P 1'
#
loop_
_entity.id
_entity.type
_entity.pdbx_description
1 polymer ?
#
loop_
_entity_poly.entity_id
_entity_poly.type
_entity_poly.pdbx_seq_one_letter_code
_entity_poly.pdbx_strand_id
1 'polypeptide(L)'
;MEDSTTDTEQEEEEKNEKDQEDPIYAIAPTINTQDERFIDLSTSPAFICLHELHAMGKLPGTRMAELKAKYTLLHDTVVSTQESEVQLLQNAKRFTEQIEQQQFHLQQADNFPEAFSTEVSKMREQLLKYQNEYNAVKEREFHNQYRLNSLMEEKSIIIKEFEKIPKPGEMEKKMRILRESTEELRKETMQKKIEIKNLREDLTSKQKQLIKEQKELEELLEYQVNLKDEVVHHQAIPVQIGKEIEKTTRKKVEMEKKKIVLEYELKELNDSLKKVETKINAIMEEKEDVIKEVEGKRALLEVKEREYNQLVKLLELTRENEATSLTERGILDLNLRNSLIDKQNYHDELSRKQREKERDFRNLKKMELLLKVSWDALTQTQALHQRLLLEMEAIPKDDSALSERRRELHKEVEVAKRNLTQQKILSDAESKLVEQQLAEENKLLKEQENMRELVFGLVRLTQIKIDEKEQKSKDFRKAQQKYTNIVKEIKAKDLEIRIHRKKKREIHRRLREFAKLYDTIRNERNKFVNLLHKAHQQVNEIKERHKMSLNELEILRNSAVTQERKLQNSMLKRANNVTIRESMQNDVCKIVVKLQEMKEKKEAQLNNIDRLAHMITVIEEEMVQLRKKYERAVQRRNESGVQLIEREEEVCIFYEKINIQEKMKLNAEIEIHVLDEKIRFLKLKIAEKQRQIHVTQKLLPTKKSLDAELAVLQIQFSQCTDRIKDLEKQFVNPEDKNRTRFLPGKDMTEEEMIKKLDALELQLAKKEEQLLEKDFIYEQVSRLTDRLYSKTQAYKQDTLLLAKKMNGYQKKIKDATEKMMALVAELSMKQALAIELQKEVKEKEDFIFSCNSRIEKGLPLNKEIEREWLKVLRDEEMYAVAIAEKSRVSFGFYVAFVKWPGKAIFRGFNPSKIYENFPTLPYTVPTVIRSFGF
;
A
#
# COMPACT_ATOMS: atom_id res chain seq x y z
N MET A 1 17.77 -16.21 76.94
CA MET A 1 16.35 -16.16 76.61
C MET A 1 16.15 -17.18 75.50
N GLU A 2 16.20 -18.49 75.80
CA GLU A 2 15.66 -19.20 76.99
C GLU A 2 14.11 -19.00 77.07
N ASP A 3 13.28 -20.04 77.18
CA ASP A 3 13.60 -21.48 77.17
C ASP A 3 12.36 -22.37 76.92
N SER A 4 12.55 -23.69 77.09
CA SER A 4 11.57 -24.73 77.45
C SER A 4 10.93 -25.59 76.35
N THR A 5 11.01 -26.90 76.58
CA THR A 5 10.57 -28.03 75.76
C THR A 5 9.75 -29.01 76.61
N THR A 6 8.71 -29.64 76.04
CA THR A 6 8.15 -30.99 76.34
C THR A 6 7.01 -31.22 75.33
N ASP A 7 6.96 -32.28 74.53
CA ASP A 7 6.69 -33.71 74.85
C ASP A 7 5.22 -33.98 75.23
N THR A 8 4.48 -34.97 74.68
CA THR A 8 4.80 -36.05 73.71
C THR A 8 3.51 -36.63 73.08
N GLU A 9 3.62 -37.22 71.88
CA GLU A 9 2.87 -38.39 71.30
C GLU A 9 1.32 -38.46 71.42
N GLN A 10 0.54 -38.72 70.36
CA GLN A 10 0.54 -39.95 69.53
C GLN A 10 0.01 -39.73 68.09
N GLU A 11 0.22 -40.75 67.24
CA GLU A 11 -0.58 -41.28 66.10
C GLU A 11 -1.69 -40.41 65.44
N GLU A 12 -1.88 -40.39 64.11
CA GLU A 12 -1.60 -41.44 63.11
C GLU A 12 -1.37 -40.88 61.67
N GLU A 13 -1.53 -41.72 60.64
CA GLU A 13 -1.05 -41.55 59.25
C GLU A 13 -1.54 -40.31 58.44
N GLU A 14 -0.61 -39.67 57.71
CA GLU A 14 -0.91 -39.06 56.40
C GLU A 14 -0.12 -39.77 55.29
N LYS A 15 -0.84 -40.29 54.30
CA LYS A 15 -0.29 -40.95 53.10
C LYS A 15 -0.70 -40.18 51.85
N ASN A 16 0.29 -39.80 51.03
CA ASN A 16 0.19 -39.62 49.58
C ASN A 16 -1.21 -39.30 49.01
N GLU A 17 -1.66 -38.05 49.11
CA GLU A 17 -2.61 -37.58 48.10
C GLU A 17 -1.87 -37.52 46.76
N LYS A 18 -2.31 -38.37 45.84
CA LYS A 18 -2.08 -38.17 44.41
C LYS A 18 -3.27 -37.39 43.88
N ASP A 19 -3.05 -36.48 42.96
CA ASP A 19 -4.13 -35.84 42.22
C ASP A 19 -5.02 -36.90 41.56
N GLN A 20 -6.23 -37.08 42.10
CA GLN A 20 -7.35 -37.64 41.35
C GLN A 20 -8.10 -36.47 40.75
N GLU A 21 -8.33 -36.50 39.44
CA GLU A 21 -9.13 -35.48 38.76
C GLU A 21 -10.60 -35.68 39.18
N ASP A 22 -11.05 -34.90 40.16
CA ASP A 22 -12.45 -34.89 40.60
C ASP A 22 -13.37 -34.53 39.41
N PRO A 23 -14.36 -35.36 39.07
CA PRO A 23 -15.37 -34.97 38.11
C PRO A 23 -16.19 -33.82 38.70
N ILE A 24 -16.20 -32.68 38.01
CA ILE A 24 -16.86 -31.44 38.47
C ILE A 24 -18.38 -31.66 38.57
N TYR A 25 -18.84 -32.10 39.74
CA TYR A 25 -20.25 -32.07 40.11
C TYR A 25 -20.68 -30.61 40.26
N ALA A 26 -21.54 -30.16 39.35
CA ALA A 26 -22.15 -28.84 39.43
C ALA A 26 -23.07 -28.79 40.67
N ILE A 27 -22.57 -28.19 41.76
CA ILE A 27 -23.34 -27.95 42.98
C ILE A 27 -24.51 -27.02 42.61
N ALA A 28 -25.71 -27.58 42.52
CA ALA A 28 -26.92 -26.82 42.25
C ALA A 28 -27.14 -25.80 43.39
N PRO A 29 -27.34 -24.51 43.10
CA PRO A 29 -27.49 -23.50 44.13
C PRO A 29 -28.79 -23.75 44.91
N THR A 30 -28.66 -23.99 46.22
CA THR A 30 -29.78 -24.34 47.12
C THR A 30 -30.64 -23.12 47.47
N ILE A 31 -31.25 -22.50 46.45
CA ILE A 31 -32.17 -21.38 46.64
C ILE A 31 -33.52 -21.95 47.10
N ASN A 32 -33.94 -21.62 48.31
CA ASN A 32 -35.18 -22.11 48.92
C ASN A 32 -36.43 -21.40 48.34
N THR A 33 -36.76 -21.66 47.08
CA THR A 33 -37.83 -20.98 46.30
C THR A 33 -39.25 -21.50 46.58
N GLN A 34 -39.56 -21.89 47.82
CA GLN A 34 -40.88 -22.43 48.18
C GLN A 34 -41.88 -21.38 48.68
N ASP A 35 -41.45 -20.29 49.32
CA ASP A 35 -42.37 -19.38 50.02
C ASP A 35 -42.93 -18.19 49.19
N GLU A 36 -42.27 -17.78 48.09
CA GLU A 36 -42.74 -16.61 47.29
C GLU A 36 -43.80 -16.94 46.22
N ARG A 37 -44.18 -18.21 46.04
CA ARG A 37 -45.10 -18.65 44.96
C ARG A 37 -46.57 -18.27 45.17
N PHE A 38 -46.93 -17.74 46.35
CA PHE A 38 -48.29 -17.41 46.74
C PHE A 38 -48.43 -16.01 47.37
N ILE A 39 -47.70 -15.02 46.84
CA ILE A 39 -47.96 -13.61 47.17
C ILE A 39 -49.20 -13.16 46.41
N ASP A 40 -50.29 -12.84 47.12
CA ASP A 40 -51.46 -12.22 46.51
C ASP A 40 -51.07 -10.83 45.97
N LEU A 41 -51.12 -10.69 44.64
CA LEU A 41 -50.76 -9.46 43.92
C LEU A 41 -51.45 -8.20 44.44
N SER A 42 -52.65 -8.32 45.01
CA SER A 42 -53.36 -7.19 45.62
C SER A 42 -52.66 -6.63 46.88
N THR A 43 -51.89 -7.48 47.57
CA THR A 43 -51.12 -7.13 48.79
C THR A 43 -49.67 -6.72 48.50
N SER A 44 -49.21 -6.82 47.24
CA SER A 44 -47.85 -6.40 46.87
C SER A 44 -47.61 -4.92 47.24
N PRO A 45 -46.46 -4.56 47.83
CA PRO A 45 -46.11 -3.16 48.10
C PRO A 45 -46.20 -2.26 46.85
N ALA A 46 -45.98 -2.80 45.66
CA ALA A 46 -46.18 -2.06 44.41
C ALA A 46 -47.65 -1.70 44.16
N PHE A 47 -48.59 -2.60 44.44
CA PHE A 47 -50.03 -2.35 44.31
C PHE A 47 -50.56 -1.41 45.38
N ILE A 48 -50.00 -1.46 46.60
CA ILE A 48 -50.31 -0.54 47.70
C ILE A 48 -49.82 0.87 47.37
N CYS A 49 -48.55 1.06 47.01
CA CYS A 49 -48.00 2.35 46.60
C CYS A 49 -48.77 2.97 45.42
N LEU A 50 -49.19 2.16 44.43
CA LEU A 50 -50.03 2.62 43.31
C LEU A 50 -51.42 3.08 43.78
N HIS A 51 -52.00 2.44 44.79
CA HIS A 51 -53.25 2.89 45.42
C HIS A 51 -53.09 4.18 46.21
N GLU A 52 -52.02 4.33 46.99
CA GLU A 52 -51.74 5.55 47.76
C GLU A 52 -51.50 6.77 46.85
N LEU A 53 -50.74 6.60 45.76
CA LEU A 53 -50.50 7.65 44.78
C LEU A 53 -51.79 8.09 44.04
N HIS A 54 -52.72 7.15 43.84
CA HIS A 54 -54.06 7.46 43.33
C HIS A 54 -54.91 8.18 44.39
N ALA A 55 -54.90 7.73 45.65
CA ALA A 55 -55.63 8.35 46.76
C ALA A 55 -55.15 9.78 47.06
N MET A 56 -53.86 10.06 46.88
CA MET A 56 -53.30 11.43 46.93
C MET A 56 -53.63 12.30 45.70
N GLY A 57 -54.43 11.79 44.74
CA GLY A 57 -54.81 12.52 43.52
C GLY A 57 -53.67 12.74 42.51
N LYS A 58 -52.49 12.15 42.74
CA LYS A 58 -51.29 12.37 41.91
C LYS A 58 -51.24 11.49 40.66
N LEU A 59 -52.10 10.48 40.57
CA LEU A 59 -52.02 9.44 39.53
C LEU A 59 -53.45 9.07 39.05
N PRO A 60 -53.82 9.31 37.78
CA PRO A 60 -55.16 8.99 37.27
C PRO A 60 -55.49 7.50 37.30
N GLY A 61 -56.74 7.14 37.62
CA GLY A 61 -57.18 5.74 37.76
C GLY A 61 -56.94 4.84 36.55
N THR A 62 -57.06 5.38 35.33
CA THR A 62 -56.69 4.67 34.09
C THR A 62 -55.21 4.31 34.05
N ARG A 63 -54.32 5.23 34.44
CA ARG A 63 -52.88 4.98 34.47
C ARG A 63 -52.46 4.07 35.64
N MET A 64 -53.19 4.10 36.77
CA MET A 64 -53.05 3.10 37.82
C MET A 64 -53.36 1.69 37.30
N ALA A 65 -54.47 1.53 36.56
CA ALA A 65 -54.87 0.24 35.99
C ALA A 65 -53.85 -0.29 34.98
N GLU A 66 -53.33 0.55 34.08
CA GLU A 66 -52.26 0.19 33.15
C GLU A 66 -50.97 -0.28 33.84
N LEU A 67 -50.55 0.41 34.92
CA LEU A 67 -49.35 0.06 35.67
C LEU A 67 -49.52 -1.24 36.45
N LYS A 68 -50.71 -1.47 37.03
CA LYS A 68 -51.08 -2.73 37.67
C LYS A 68 -51.05 -3.90 36.67
N ALA A 69 -51.70 -3.75 35.50
CA ALA A 69 -51.71 -4.78 34.46
C ALA A 69 -50.29 -5.13 33.97
N LYS A 70 -49.39 -4.14 33.86
CA LYS A 70 -47.98 -4.38 33.50
C LYS A 70 -47.19 -5.10 34.59
N TYR A 71 -47.46 -4.81 35.87
CA TYR A 71 -46.82 -5.50 36.99
C TYR A 71 -47.32 -6.96 37.12
N THR A 72 -48.62 -7.21 36.93
CA THR A 72 -49.19 -8.56 36.83
C THR A 72 -48.54 -9.34 35.68
N LEU A 73 -48.49 -8.78 34.47
CA LEU A 73 -47.83 -9.43 33.33
C LEU A 73 -46.36 -9.77 33.61
N LEU A 74 -45.62 -8.87 34.28
CA LEU A 74 -44.23 -9.13 34.67
C LEU A 74 -44.13 -10.29 35.68
N HIS A 75 -44.95 -10.27 36.73
CA HIS A 75 -45.04 -11.35 37.71
C HIS A 75 -45.32 -12.71 37.05
N ASP A 76 -46.33 -12.76 36.19
CA ASP A 76 -46.76 -14.00 35.54
C ASP A 76 -45.65 -14.54 34.59
N THR A 77 -44.91 -13.66 33.91
CA THR A 77 -43.71 -14.08 33.17
C THR A 77 -42.62 -14.64 34.08
N VAL A 78 -42.37 -14.04 35.25
CA VAL A 78 -41.38 -14.58 36.22
C VAL A 78 -41.81 -15.97 36.72
N VAL A 79 -43.08 -16.15 37.12
CA VAL A 79 -43.60 -17.45 37.57
C VAL A 79 -43.42 -18.52 36.49
N SER A 80 -43.83 -18.25 35.24
CA SER A 80 -43.65 -19.20 34.14
C SER A 80 -42.17 -19.53 33.84
N THR A 81 -41.24 -18.59 34.02
CA THR A 81 -39.81 -18.91 33.91
C THR A 81 -39.35 -19.84 35.04
N GLN A 82 -39.74 -19.60 36.29
CA GLN A 82 -39.41 -20.47 37.42
C GLN A 82 -40.02 -21.87 37.28
N GLU A 83 -41.23 -21.99 36.73
CA GLU A 83 -41.85 -23.30 36.45
C GLU A 83 -41.08 -24.09 35.38
N SER A 84 -40.63 -23.43 34.30
CA SER A 84 -39.84 -24.09 33.26
C SER A 84 -38.42 -24.48 33.75
N GLU A 85 -37.79 -23.68 34.61
CA GLU A 85 -36.52 -24.02 35.28
C GLU A 85 -36.68 -25.27 36.17
N VAL A 86 -37.74 -25.35 36.98
CA VAL A 86 -38.03 -26.53 37.81
C VAL A 86 -38.25 -27.79 36.95
N GLN A 87 -38.96 -27.68 35.82
CA GLN A 87 -39.13 -28.81 34.90
C GLN A 87 -37.80 -29.27 34.28
N LEU A 88 -36.92 -28.34 33.89
CA LEU A 88 -35.59 -28.66 33.38
C LEU A 88 -34.71 -29.36 34.44
N LEU A 89 -34.76 -28.91 35.70
CA LEU A 89 -34.06 -29.56 36.81
C LEU A 89 -34.60 -30.97 37.13
N GLN A 90 -35.91 -31.20 37.00
CA GLN A 90 -36.49 -32.55 37.13
C GLN A 90 -36.07 -33.48 35.99
N ASN A 91 -36.03 -32.97 34.75
CA ASN A 91 -35.55 -33.73 33.60
C ASN A 91 -34.05 -34.05 33.71
N ALA A 92 -33.22 -33.11 34.18
CA ALA A 92 -31.80 -33.33 34.42
C ALA A 92 -31.58 -34.52 35.37
N LYS A 93 -32.24 -34.55 36.54
CA LYS A 93 -32.14 -35.67 37.50
C LYS A 93 -32.51 -37.02 36.88
N ARG A 94 -33.61 -37.09 36.12
CA ARG A 94 -34.02 -38.32 35.43
C ARG A 94 -32.98 -38.82 34.42
N PHE A 95 -32.30 -37.92 33.72
CA PHE A 95 -31.23 -38.31 32.80
C PHE A 95 -29.96 -38.73 33.54
N THR A 96 -29.63 -38.13 34.69
CA THR A 96 -28.55 -38.60 35.57
C THR A 96 -28.79 -40.04 36.04
N GLU A 97 -29.98 -40.33 36.58
CA GLU A 97 -30.38 -41.68 37.02
C GLU A 97 -30.27 -42.72 35.89
N GLN A 98 -30.63 -42.35 34.65
CA GLN A 98 -30.49 -43.22 33.48
C GLN A 98 -29.03 -43.45 33.07
N ILE A 99 -28.16 -42.45 33.19
CA ILE A 99 -26.74 -42.56 32.90
C ILE A 99 -26.04 -43.48 33.92
N GLU A 100 -26.35 -43.33 35.21
CA GLU A 100 -25.81 -44.17 36.29
C GLU A 100 -26.18 -45.66 36.08
N GLN A 101 -27.44 -45.93 35.72
CA GLN A 101 -27.89 -47.30 35.39
C GLN A 101 -27.15 -47.89 34.18
N GLN A 102 -26.90 -47.09 33.14
CA GLN A 102 -26.15 -47.54 31.96
C GLN A 102 -24.66 -47.77 32.28
N GLN A 103 -24.04 -46.93 33.12
CA GLN A 103 -22.67 -47.11 33.58
C GLN A 103 -22.51 -48.38 34.43
N PHE A 104 -23.46 -48.66 35.32
CA PHE A 104 -23.46 -49.91 36.11
C PHE A 104 -23.52 -51.15 35.22
N HIS A 105 -24.38 -51.15 34.19
CA HIS A 105 -24.46 -52.27 33.24
C HIS A 105 -23.18 -52.44 32.38
N LEU A 106 -22.48 -51.37 32.04
CA LEU A 106 -21.18 -51.44 31.36
C LEU A 106 -20.09 -52.03 32.27
N GLN A 107 -19.95 -51.54 33.50
CA GLN A 107 -19.00 -52.10 34.49
C GLN A 107 -19.27 -53.58 34.79
N GLN A 108 -20.53 -54.02 34.73
CA GLN A 108 -20.89 -55.43 34.90
C GLN A 108 -20.55 -56.30 33.67
N ALA A 109 -20.39 -55.71 32.48
CA ALA A 109 -19.95 -56.40 31.27
C ALA A 109 -18.41 -56.46 31.12
N ASP A 110 -17.68 -55.43 31.58
CA ASP A 110 -16.22 -55.39 31.53
C ASP A 110 -15.54 -56.39 32.50
N ASN A 111 -16.24 -56.80 33.57
CA ASN A 111 -15.75 -57.79 34.54
C ASN A 111 -15.79 -59.23 34.01
N PHE A 112 -14.96 -59.52 33.02
CA PHE A 112 -14.72 -60.87 32.50
C PHE A 112 -14.02 -61.74 33.56
N PRO A 113 -14.48 -62.97 33.86
CA PRO A 113 -13.94 -63.73 34.98
C PRO A 113 -12.51 -64.25 34.73
N GLU A 114 -11.53 -63.76 35.49
CA GLU A 114 -10.13 -64.19 35.49
C GLU A 114 -9.90 -65.60 36.11
N ALA A 115 -10.68 -66.59 35.66
CA ALA A 115 -10.60 -67.96 36.14
C ALA A 115 -10.07 -68.91 35.05
N PHE A 116 -8.84 -69.41 35.24
CA PHE A 116 -8.17 -70.46 34.47
C PHE A 116 -7.79 -70.09 33.01
N SER A 117 -6.51 -69.74 32.83
CA SER A 117 -5.86 -69.51 31.53
C SER A 117 -5.58 -70.84 30.79
N THR A 118 -6.62 -71.56 30.41
CA THR A 118 -6.50 -72.70 29.50
C THR A 118 -6.03 -72.24 28.11
N GLU A 119 -5.50 -73.16 27.29
CA GLU A 119 -5.15 -72.84 25.90
C GLU A 119 -6.38 -72.39 25.09
N VAL A 120 -7.57 -72.94 25.40
CA VAL A 120 -8.84 -72.49 24.82
C VAL A 120 -9.13 -71.03 25.14
N SER A 121 -8.81 -70.56 26.35
CA SER A 121 -8.95 -69.14 26.73
C SER A 121 -8.02 -68.25 25.90
N LYS A 122 -6.75 -68.64 25.71
CA LYS A 122 -5.78 -67.90 24.89
C LYS A 122 -6.13 -67.91 23.39
N MET A 123 -6.60 -69.05 22.88
CA MET A 123 -7.07 -69.18 21.50
C MET A 123 -8.31 -68.31 21.26
N ARG A 124 -9.23 -68.21 22.23
CA ARG A 124 -10.38 -67.28 22.16
C ARG A 124 -9.95 -65.82 22.19
N GLU A 125 -8.98 -65.45 23.01
CA GLU A 125 -8.41 -64.09 23.05
C GLU A 125 -7.76 -63.71 21.71
N GLN A 126 -6.98 -64.62 21.11
CA GLN A 126 -6.39 -64.43 19.79
C GLN A 126 -7.44 -64.35 18.68
N LEU A 127 -8.46 -65.22 18.71
CA LEU A 127 -9.56 -65.20 17.73
C LEU A 127 -10.35 -63.88 17.84
N LEU A 128 -10.65 -63.41 19.06
CA LEU A 128 -11.31 -62.12 19.29
C LEU A 128 -10.45 -60.94 18.80
N LYS A 129 -9.13 -60.98 19.03
CA LYS A 129 -8.19 -59.98 18.47
C LYS A 129 -8.21 -59.96 16.95
N TYR A 130 -8.06 -61.11 16.29
CA TYR A 130 -8.14 -61.20 14.83
C TYR A 130 -9.52 -60.83 14.28
N GLN A 131 -10.61 -61.09 15.01
CA GLN A 131 -11.96 -60.72 14.61
C GLN A 131 -12.20 -59.21 14.74
N ASN A 132 -11.64 -58.57 15.78
CA ASN A 132 -11.65 -57.11 15.94
C ASN A 132 -10.76 -56.42 14.89
N GLU A 133 -9.58 -56.96 14.60
CA GLU A 133 -8.71 -56.50 13.51
C GLU A 133 -9.39 -56.64 12.15
N TYR A 134 -10.04 -57.78 11.89
CA TYR A 134 -10.83 -58.00 10.67
C TYR A 134 -11.98 -57.00 10.53
N ASN A 135 -12.73 -56.73 11.61
CA ASN A 135 -13.79 -55.74 11.61
C ASN A 135 -13.25 -54.32 11.33
N ALA A 136 -12.15 -53.92 11.99
CA ALA A 136 -11.51 -52.62 11.77
C ALA A 136 -10.91 -52.49 10.34
N VAL A 137 -10.43 -53.58 9.74
CA VAL A 137 -10.02 -53.61 8.33
C VAL A 137 -11.23 -53.47 7.41
N LYS A 138 -12.35 -54.13 7.72
CA LYS A 138 -13.59 -54.07 6.94
C LYS A 138 -14.28 -52.70 7.01
N GLU A 139 -14.23 -52.03 8.15
CA GLU A 139 -14.69 -50.64 8.30
C GLU A 139 -13.82 -49.67 7.49
N ARG A 140 -12.49 -49.85 7.48
CA ARG A 140 -11.59 -49.12 6.59
C ARG A 140 -11.87 -49.42 5.12
N GLU A 141 -12.21 -50.67 4.77
CA GLU A 141 -12.63 -51.03 3.42
C GLU A 141 -13.90 -50.29 3.01
N PHE A 142 -14.96 -50.33 3.84
CA PHE A 142 -16.20 -49.57 3.58
C PHE A 142 -15.96 -48.07 3.48
N HIS A 143 -15.12 -47.48 4.33
CA HIS A 143 -14.78 -46.07 4.25
C HIS A 143 -14.01 -45.73 2.96
N ASN A 144 -13.08 -46.59 2.53
CA ASN A 144 -12.36 -46.44 1.27
C ASN A 144 -13.27 -46.64 0.06
N GLN A 145 -14.20 -47.59 0.08
CA GLN A 145 -15.21 -47.80 -0.97
C GLN A 145 -16.16 -46.59 -1.07
N TYR A 146 -16.64 -46.06 0.06
CA TYR A 146 -17.46 -44.85 0.10
C TYR A 146 -16.71 -43.65 -0.50
N ARG A 147 -15.46 -43.42 -0.06
CA ARG A 147 -14.61 -42.36 -0.58
C ARG A 147 -14.29 -42.54 -2.08
N LEU A 148 -14.08 -43.77 -2.54
CA LEU A 148 -13.90 -44.08 -3.96
C LEU A 148 -15.16 -43.74 -4.77
N ASN A 149 -16.35 -44.02 -4.24
CA ASN A 149 -17.62 -43.67 -4.88
C ASN A 149 -17.81 -42.13 -4.93
N SER A 150 -17.55 -41.39 -3.86
CA SER A 150 -17.57 -39.92 -3.89
C SER A 150 -16.60 -39.34 -4.92
N LEU A 151 -15.36 -39.86 -4.99
CA LEU A 151 -14.38 -39.45 -6.00
C LEU A 151 -14.78 -39.86 -7.44
N MET A 152 -15.54 -40.95 -7.61
CA MET A 152 -16.12 -41.35 -8.89
C MET A 152 -17.29 -40.44 -9.31
N GLU A 153 -18.10 -39.98 -8.35
CA GLU A 153 -19.18 -39.01 -8.57
C GLU A 153 -18.60 -37.63 -8.91
N GLU A 154 -17.63 -37.12 -8.15
CA GLU A 154 -16.86 -35.91 -8.48
C GLU A 154 -16.25 -36.01 -9.88
N LYS A 155 -15.58 -37.13 -10.21
CA LYS A 155 -15.05 -37.39 -11.54
C LYS A 155 -16.14 -37.42 -12.61
N SER A 156 -17.33 -37.96 -12.32
CA SER A 156 -18.47 -37.95 -13.24
C SER A 156 -19.00 -36.53 -13.48
N ILE A 157 -19.05 -35.69 -12.44
CA ILE A 157 -19.44 -34.28 -12.53
C ILE A 157 -18.41 -33.51 -13.35
N ILE A 158 -17.11 -33.67 -13.06
CA ILE A 158 -16.02 -33.03 -13.80
C ILE A 158 -16.01 -33.46 -15.28
N ILE A 159 -16.27 -34.73 -15.59
CA ILE A 159 -16.42 -35.19 -16.99
C ILE A 159 -17.63 -34.53 -17.66
N LYS A 160 -18.80 -34.47 -16.99
CA LYS A 160 -19.99 -33.78 -17.50
C LYS A 160 -19.80 -32.26 -17.63
N GLU A 161 -18.88 -31.66 -16.89
CA GLU A 161 -18.49 -30.26 -17.04
C GLU A 161 -17.49 -30.06 -18.17
N PHE A 162 -16.55 -31.00 -18.35
CA PHE A 162 -15.66 -31.03 -19.50
C PHE A 162 -16.43 -31.24 -20.82
N GLU A 163 -17.49 -32.05 -20.83
CA GLU A 163 -18.40 -32.22 -21.96
C GLU A 163 -19.29 -30.99 -22.25
N LYS A 164 -19.47 -30.08 -21.28
CA LYS A 164 -20.10 -28.76 -21.51
C LYS A 164 -19.14 -27.75 -22.16
N ILE A 165 -17.84 -28.02 -22.20
CA ILE A 165 -16.88 -27.17 -22.94
C ILE A 165 -17.12 -27.40 -24.44
N PRO A 166 -17.50 -26.37 -25.22
CA PRO A 166 -17.83 -26.58 -26.63
C PRO A 166 -16.61 -27.07 -27.42
N LYS A 167 -16.82 -28.07 -28.28
CA LYS A 167 -15.78 -28.67 -29.11
C LYS A 167 -15.05 -27.59 -29.93
N PRO A 168 -13.74 -27.73 -30.22
CA PRO A 168 -12.92 -26.65 -30.75
C PRO A 168 -13.49 -25.96 -31.99
N GLY A 169 -14.10 -26.69 -32.93
CA GLY A 169 -14.75 -26.10 -34.12
C GLY A 169 -16.00 -25.25 -33.85
N GLU A 170 -16.65 -25.37 -32.69
CA GLU A 170 -17.74 -24.49 -32.24
C GLU A 170 -17.21 -23.27 -31.50
N MET A 171 -16.17 -23.43 -30.68
CA MET A 171 -15.43 -22.30 -30.11
C MET A 171 -14.82 -21.43 -31.21
N GLU A 172 -14.28 -22.05 -32.26
CA GLU A 172 -13.71 -21.35 -33.41
C GLU A 172 -14.76 -20.60 -34.22
N LYS A 173 -15.95 -21.20 -34.46
CA LYS A 173 -17.09 -20.49 -35.07
C LYS A 173 -17.58 -19.31 -34.21
N LYS A 174 -17.78 -19.52 -32.91
CA LYS A 174 -18.18 -18.44 -31.97
C LYS A 174 -17.12 -17.35 -31.89
N MET A 175 -15.83 -17.71 -31.87
CA MET A 175 -14.72 -16.76 -31.91
C MET A 175 -14.61 -16.03 -33.25
N ARG A 176 -15.00 -16.65 -34.38
CA ARG A 176 -15.06 -15.98 -35.68
C ARG A 176 -16.18 -14.93 -35.71
N ILE A 177 -17.38 -15.31 -35.29
CA ILE A 177 -18.55 -14.41 -35.18
C ILE A 177 -18.26 -13.27 -34.19
N LEU A 178 -17.60 -13.56 -33.06
CA LEU A 178 -17.17 -12.53 -32.10
C LEU A 178 -16.06 -11.62 -32.68
N ARG A 179 -15.10 -12.16 -33.45
CA ARG A 179 -14.11 -11.32 -34.15
C ARG A 179 -14.82 -10.41 -35.14
N GLU A 180 -15.67 -10.96 -36.00
CA GLU A 180 -16.46 -10.25 -37.01
C GLU A 180 -17.29 -9.12 -36.35
N SER A 181 -18.01 -9.40 -35.27
CA SER A 181 -18.76 -8.37 -34.53
C SER A 181 -17.86 -7.35 -33.82
N THR A 182 -16.67 -7.72 -33.33
CA THR A 182 -15.70 -6.72 -32.83
C THR A 182 -15.06 -5.90 -33.95
N GLU A 183 -14.93 -6.44 -35.17
CA GLU A 183 -14.49 -5.73 -36.37
C GLU A 183 -15.55 -4.73 -36.83
N GLU A 184 -16.83 -5.08 -36.70
CA GLU A 184 -17.98 -4.19 -36.97
C GLU A 184 -18.08 -3.10 -35.90
N LEU A 185 -18.04 -3.43 -34.62
CA LEU A 185 -17.99 -2.44 -33.52
C LEU A 185 -16.74 -1.55 -33.60
N ARG A 186 -15.60 -2.04 -34.13
CA ARG A 186 -14.43 -1.22 -34.45
C ARG A 186 -14.71 -0.25 -35.60
N LYS A 187 -15.38 -0.68 -36.68
CA LYS A 187 -15.79 0.19 -37.80
C LYS A 187 -16.78 1.25 -37.34
N GLU A 188 -17.80 0.88 -36.56
CA GLU A 188 -18.75 1.84 -35.96
C GLU A 188 -18.04 2.81 -35.01
N THR A 189 -17.14 2.32 -34.15
CA THR A 189 -16.32 3.18 -33.28
C THR A 189 -15.42 4.12 -34.10
N MET A 190 -14.91 3.68 -35.25
CA MET A 190 -14.12 4.51 -36.16
C MET A 190 -14.99 5.57 -36.84
N GLN A 191 -16.18 5.21 -37.33
CA GLN A 191 -17.16 6.15 -37.88
C GLN A 191 -17.63 7.16 -36.84
N LYS A 192 -17.98 6.73 -35.62
CA LYS A 192 -18.34 7.61 -34.51
C LYS A 192 -17.18 8.51 -34.08
N LYS A 193 -15.92 8.05 -34.15
CA LYS A 193 -14.74 8.91 -33.94
C LYS A 193 -14.58 9.96 -35.04
N ILE A 194 -14.85 9.63 -36.30
CA ILE A 194 -14.85 10.58 -37.43
C ILE A 194 -16.00 11.59 -37.27
N GLU A 195 -17.20 11.13 -36.94
CA GLU A 195 -18.37 11.99 -36.68
C GLU A 195 -18.14 12.93 -35.49
N ILE A 196 -17.57 12.44 -34.38
CA ILE A 196 -17.14 13.26 -33.24
C ILE A 196 -16.01 14.24 -33.62
N LYS A 197 -15.09 13.84 -34.52
CA LYS A 197 -14.06 14.75 -35.03
C LYS A 197 -14.70 15.87 -35.86
N ASN A 198 -15.57 15.55 -36.81
CA ASN A 198 -16.28 16.51 -37.64
C ASN A 198 -17.12 17.46 -36.76
N LEU A 199 -17.91 16.93 -35.81
CA LEU A 199 -18.70 17.73 -34.88
C LEU A 199 -17.85 18.63 -33.97
N ARG A 200 -16.60 18.24 -33.64
CA ARG A 200 -15.64 19.11 -32.94
C ARG A 200 -15.06 20.17 -33.87
N GLU A 201 -14.76 19.84 -35.11
CA GLU A 201 -14.30 20.80 -36.12
C GLU A 201 -15.42 21.83 -36.42
N ASP A 202 -16.67 21.40 -36.55
CA ASP A 202 -17.86 22.27 -36.64
C ASP A 202 -18.08 23.10 -35.38
N LEU A 203 -17.94 22.52 -34.18
CA LEU A 203 -18.07 23.27 -32.93
C LEU A 203 -16.96 24.33 -32.78
N THR A 204 -15.73 24.03 -33.20
CA THR A 204 -14.65 25.03 -33.23
C THR A 204 -14.79 26.04 -34.37
N SER A 205 -15.39 25.68 -35.51
CA SER A 205 -15.71 26.62 -36.59
C SER A 205 -16.84 27.57 -36.16
N LYS A 206 -17.85 27.05 -35.46
CA LYS A 206 -18.90 27.83 -34.81
C LYS A 206 -18.39 28.71 -33.69
N GLN A 207 -17.49 28.23 -32.83
CA GLN A 207 -16.81 29.10 -31.85
C GLN A 207 -15.97 30.20 -32.52
N LYS A 208 -15.28 29.91 -33.64
CA LYS A 208 -14.56 30.92 -34.43
C LYS A 208 -15.50 31.91 -35.15
N GLN A 209 -16.73 31.52 -35.48
CA GLN A 209 -17.77 32.43 -35.95
C GLN A 209 -18.29 33.29 -34.80
N LEU A 210 -18.64 32.69 -33.66
CA LEU A 210 -19.12 33.40 -32.46
C LEU A 210 -18.09 34.40 -31.92
N ILE A 211 -16.79 34.08 -31.96
CA ILE A 211 -15.70 35.00 -31.59
C ILE A 211 -15.54 36.15 -32.61
N LYS A 212 -15.88 35.94 -33.89
CA LYS A 212 -15.93 37.03 -34.89
C LYS A 212 -17.17 37.90 -34.67
N GLU A 213 -18.34 37.29 -34.50
CA GLU A 213 -19.59 37.98 -34.19
C GLU A 213 -19.49 38.78 -32.89
N GLN A 214 -18.75 38.28 -31.88
CA GLN A 214 -18.41 39.01 -30.66
C GLN A 214 -17.47 40.20 -30.93
N LYS A 215 -16.44 40.04 -31.79
CA LYS A 215 -15.55 41.15 -32.16
C LYS A 215 -16.23 42.20 -33.02
N GLU A 216 -17.05 41.79 -33.97
CA GLU A 216 -17.89 42.68 -34.78
C GLU A 216 -18.90 43.42 -33.88
N LEU A 217 -19.41 42.77 -32.83
CA LEU A 217 -20.23 43.41 -31.79
C LEU A 217 -19.42 44.36 -30.89
N GLU A 218 -18.19 44.02 -30.50
CA GLU A 218 -17.27 44.89 -29.76
C GLU A 218 -16.89 46.13 -30.58
N GLU A 219 -16.52 45.96 -31.85
CA GLU A 219 -16.25 47.05 -32.81
C GLU A 219 -17.49 47.94 -33.01
N LEU A 220 -18.70 47.36 -33.13
CA LEU A 220 -19.96 48.13 -33.20
C LEU A 220 -20.30 48.85 -31.88
N LEU A 221 -19.97 48.26 -30.72
CA LEU A 221 -20.14 48.90 -29.41
C LEU A 221 -19.14 50.04 -29.21
N GLU A 222 -17.90 49.89 -29.67
CA GLU A 222 -16.87 50.92 -29.67
C GLU A 222 -17.24 52.07 -30.62
N TYR A 223 -17.79 51.76 -31.80
CA TYR A 223 -18.42 52.74 -32.68
C TYR A 223 -19.61 53.45 -32.01
N GLN A 224 -20.41 52.73 -31.20
CA GLN A 224 -21.49 53.31 -30.41
C GLN A 224 -21.00 54.14 -29.22
N VAL A 225 -19.79 53.91 -28.70
CA VAL A 225 -19.14 54.78 -27.70
C VAL A 225 -18.65 56.05 -28.35
N ASN A 226 -17.92 55.97 -29.47
CA ASN A 226 -17.48 57.14 -30.24
C ASN A 226 -18.67 58.03 -30.65
N LEU A 227 -19.79 57.45 -31.11
CA LEU A 227 -21.03 58.17 -31.41
C LEU A 227 -21.75 58.74 -30.17
N LYS A 228 -21.51 58.23 -28.96
CA LYS A 228 -22.00 58.85 -27.71
C LYS A 228 -21.12 60.03 -27.32
N ASP A 229 -19.81 59.92 -27.47
CA ASP A 229 -18.87 60.98 -27.09
C ASP A 229 -19.03 62.23 -27.99
N GLU A 230 -19.28 62.04 -29.29
CA GLU A 230 -19.69 63.14 -30.20
C GLU A 230 -21.01 63.81 -29.78
N VAL A 231 -21.96 63.05 -29.21
CA VAL A 231 -23.26 63.58 -28.72
C VAL A 231 -23.13 64.27 -27.37
N VAL A 232 -22.28 63.76 -26.47
CA VAL A 232 -22.01 64.35 -25.15
C VAL A 232 -21.44 65.77 -25.28
N HIS A 233 -20.60 66.03 -26.28
CA HIS A 233 -19.97 67.34 -26.49
C HIS A 233 -20.95 68.48 -26.86
N HIS A 234 -22.20 68.17 -27.21
CA HIS A 234 -23.18 69.15 -27.71
C HIS A 234 -24.47 69.32 -26.90
N GLN A 235 -24.65 68.63 -25.75
CA GLN A 235 -25.88 68.75 -24.94
C GLN A 235 -25.68 69.32 -23.52
N ALA A 236 -24.45 69.40 -23.02
CA ALA A 236 -24.16 69.76 -21.63
C ALA A 236 -23.81 71.24 -21.42
N ILE A 237 -24.82 72.14 -21.40
CA ILE A 237 -24.64 73.53 -20.90
C ILE A 237 -25.58 73.87 -19.71
N PRO A 238 -26.93 73.87 -19.80
CA PRO A 238 -27.72 74.61 -18.79
C PRO A 238 -28.50 73.78 -17.75
N VAL A 239 -28.86 72.51 -17.99
CA VAL A 239 -29.91 71.81 -17.18
C VAL A 239 -29.49 70.44 -16.62
N GLN A 240 -28.54 69.72 -17.23
CA GLN A 240 -28.17 68.38 -16.78
C GLN A 240 -27.50 68.35 -15.39
N ILE A 241 -26.79 69.43 -15.02
CA ILE A 241 -26.05 69.58 -13.75
C ILE A 241 -26.88 69.16 -12.52
N GLY A 242 -28.16 69.54 -12.44
CA GLY A 242 -29.01 69.20 -11.29
C GLY A 242 -29.36 67.71 -11.16
N LYS A 243 -29.57 67.00 -12.27
CA LYS A 243 -30.03 65.59 -12.26
C LYS A 243 -28.89 64.58 -12.39
N GLU A 244 -27.75 64.99 -12.94
CA GLU A 244 -26.51 64.22 -12.93
C GLU A 244 -25.99 64.01 -11.49
N ILE A 245 -26.10 65.01 -10.61
CA ILE A 245 -25.70 64.90 -9.19
C ILE A 245 -26.55 63.84 -8.45
N GLU A 246 -27.85 63.77 -8.67
CA GLU A 246 -28.71 62.74 -8.07
C GLU A 246 -28.44 61.33 -8.64
N LYS A 247 -28.22 61.21 -9.95
CA LYS A 247 -27.89 59.90 -10.55
C LYS A 247 -26.48 59.42 -10.19
N THR A 248 -25.51 60.31 -10.09
CA THR A 248 -24.14 59.97 -9.65
C THR A 248 -24.09 59.65 -8.15
N THR A 249 -24.86 60.32 -7.29
CA THR A 249 -24.96 59.94 -5.86
C THR A 249 -25.67 58.60 -5.67
N ARG A 250 -26.75 58.29 -6.40
CA ARG A 250 -27.39 56.96 -6.36
C ARG A 250 -26.44 55.87 -6.89
N LYS A 251 -25.81 56.07 -8.06
CA LYS A 251 -24.76 55.17 -8.58
C LYS A 251 -23.58 55.05 -7.61
N LYS A 252 -23.17 56.12 -6.93
CA LYS A 252 -22.13 56.08 -5.90
C LYS A 252 -22.58 55.17 -4.76
N VAL A 253 -23.79 55.33 -4.20
CA VAL A 253 -24.28 54.46 -3.12
C VAL A 253 -24.39 52.99 -3.55
N GLU A 254 -24.79 52.71 -4.79
CA GLU A 254 -24.79 51.35 -5.34
C GLU A 254 -23.37 50.78 -5.52
N MET A 255 -22.41 51.60 -5.98
CA MET A 255 -21.00 51.21 -6.11
C MET A 255 -20.29 51.12 -4.76
N GLU A 256 -20.66 51.93 -3.76
CA GLU A 256 -20.15 51.85 -2.39
C GLU A 256 -20.71 50.59 -1.70
N LYS A 257 -21.98 50.22 -1.94
CA LYS A 257 -22.54 48.92 -1.53
C LYS A 257 -21.83 47.74 -2.20
N LYS A 258 -21.60 47.79 -3.52
CA LYS A 258 -20.85 46.76 -4.25
C LYS A 258 -19.39 46.68 -3.78
N LYS A 259 -18.77 47.81 -3.47
CA LYS A 259 -17.44 47.90 -2.85
C LYS A 259 -17.44 47.26 -1.47
N ILE A 260 -18.42 47.53 -0.59
CA ILE A 260 -18.54 46.89 0.72
C ILE A 260 -18.73 45.36 0.58
N VAL A 261 -19.51 44.91 -0.41
CA VAL A 261 -19.64 43.48 -0.73
C VAL A 261 -18.31 42.90 -1.23
N LEU A 262 -17.59 43.57 -2.14
CA LEU A 262 -16.28 43.15 -2.63
C LEU A 262 -15.18 43.22 -1.54
N GLU A 263 -15.25 44.16 -0.60
CA GLU A 263 -14.39 44.26 0.57
C GLU A 263 -14.68 43.14 1.56
N TYR A 264 -15.95 42.73 1.70
CA TYR A 264 -16.37 41.57 2.48
C TYR A 264 -15.93 40.25 1.81
N GLU A 265 -16.14 40.09 0.51
CA GLU A 265 -15.67 38.94 -0.29
C GLU A 265 -14.14 38.85 -0.27
N LEU A 266 -13.41 39.96 -0.44
CA LEU A 266 -11.94 40.00 -0.29
C LEU A 266 -11.50 39.65 1.13
N LYS A 267 -12.28 40.03 2.16
CA LYS A 267 -11.98 39.67 3.55
C LYS A 267 -12.22 38.19 3.81
N GLU A 268 -13.30 37.61 3.31
CA GLU A 268 -13.53 36.15 3.36
C GLU A 268 -12.48 35.39 2.55
N LEU A 269 -12.07 35.91 1.38
CA LEU A 269 -11.00 35.32 0.57
C LEU A 269 -9.65 35.38 1.31
N ASN A 270 -9.31 36.51 1.94
CA ASN A 270 -8.11 36.70 2.75
C ASN A 270 -8.12 35.82 4.02
N ASP A 271 -9.26 35.69 4.69
CA ASP A 271 -9.41 34.80 5.85
C ASP A 271 -9.46 33.31 5.42
N SER A 272 -9.84 33.00 4.17
CA SER A 272 -9.65 31.69 3.55
C SER A 272 -8.18 31.42 3.21
N LEU A 273 -7.46 32.43 2.71
CA LEU A 273 -6.03 32.38 2.39
C LEU A 273 -5.23 32.09 3.66
N LYS A 274 -5.47 32.84 4.75
CA LYS A 274 -4.87 32.56 6.08
C LYS A 274 -5.19 31.16 6.58
N LYS A 275 -6.40 30.64 6.37
CA LYS A 275 -6.77 29.25 6.74
C LYS A 275 -6.05 28.20 5.89
N VAL A 276 -5.65 28.53 4.66
CA VAL A 276 -4.80 27.67 3.83
C VAL A 276 -3.33 27.81 4.26
N GLU A 277 -2.88 29.01 4.57
CA GLU A 277 -1.53 29.33 5.03
C GLU A 277 -1.20 28.67 6.38
N THR A 278 -2.12 28.71 7.36
CA THR A 278 -1.98 27.95 8.62
C THR A 278 -1.98 26.44 8.42
N LYS A 279 -2.71 25.92 7.43
CA LYS A 279 -2.65 24.49 7.05
C LYS A 279 -1.34 24.13 6.38
N ILE A 280 -0.78 25.00 5.54
CA ILE A 280 0.54 24.80 4.92
C ILE A 280 1.61 24.77 6.01
N ASN A 281 1.53 25.66 7.00
CA ASN A 281 2.46 25.68 8.14
C ASN A 281 2.33 24.41 9.01
N ALA A 282 1.11 23.97 9.34
CA ALA A 282 0.90 22.70 10.05
C ALA A 282 1.45 21.49 9.28
N ILE A 283 1.24 21.43 7.96
CA ILE A 283 1.78 20.36 7.09
C ILE A 283 3.33 20.45 6.99
N MET A 284 3.91 21.65 7.11
CA MET A 284 5.36 21.84 7.18
C MET A 284 5.93 21.33 8.52
N GLU A 285 5.25 21.60 9.64
CA GLU A 285 5.60 21.09 10.96
C GLU A 285 5.49 19.56 11.03
N GLU A 286 4.37 18.99 10.56
CA GLU A 286 4.17 17.53 10.42
C GLU A 286 5.28 16.89 9.56
N LYS A 287 5.65 17.53 8.44
CA LYS A 287 6.74 17.08 7.56
C LYS A 287 8.09 17.11 8.29
N GLU A 288 8.40 18.14 9.06
CA GLU A 288 9.65 18.20 9.82
C GLU A 288 9.71 17.13 10.91
N ASP A 289 8.60 16.85 11.60
CA ASP A 289 8.55 15.80 12.62
C ASP A 289 8.63 14.40 12.00
N VAL A 290 8.02 14.17 10.83
CA VAL A 290 8.22 12.95 10.04
C VAL A 290 9.68 12.80 9.58
N ILE A 291 10.38 13.89 9.24
CA ILE A 291 11.81 13.85 8.92
C ILE A 291 12.63 13.44 10.17
N LYS A 292 12.37 14.06 11.33
CA LYS A 292 13.02 13.71 12.60
C LYS A 292 12.77 12.25 12.99
N GLU A 293 11.55 11.74 12.79
CA GLU A 293 11.26 10.30 12.98
C GLU A 293 12.05 9.41 12.02
N VAL A 294 12.14 9.75 10.73
CA VAL A 294 12.86 8.95 9.74
C VAL A 294 14.36 8.95 10.02
N GLU A 295 14.94 10.07 10.46
CA GLU A 295 16.34 10.17 10.88
C GLU A 295 16.61 9.38 12.15
N GLY A 296 15.74 9.47 13.17
CA GLY A 296 15.82 8.64 14.38
C GLY A 296 15.70 7.14 14.08
N LYS A 297 14.78 6.76 13.19
CA LYS A 297 14.62 5.37 12.73
C LYS A 297 15.84 4.89 11.93
N ARG A 298 16.47 5.74 11.10
CA ARG A 298 17.73 5.43 10.41
C ARG A 298 18.89 5.22 11.39
N ALA A 299 19.08 6.10 12.36
CA ALA A 299 20.13 5.96 13.37
C ALA A 299 19.97 4.67 14.20
N LEU A 300 18.73 4.32 14.56
CA LEU A 300 18.43 3.07 15.26
C LEU A 300 18.67 1.83 14.39
N LEU A 301 18.38 1.91 13.08
CA LEU A 301 18.68 0.85 12.11
C LEU A 301 20.20 0.64 11.98
N GLU A 302 20.98 1.73 11.85
CA GLU A 302 22.45 1.67 11.78
C GLU A 302 23.07 1.08 13.06
N VAL A 303 22.53 1.39 14.24
CA VAL A 303 22.92 0.74 15.51
C VAL A 303 22.62 -0.76 15.47
N LYS A 304 21.46 -1.18 14.94
CA LYS A 304 21.11 -2.59 14.81
C LYS A 304 21.92 -3.34 13.76
N GLU A 305 22.37 -2.69 12.69
CA GLU A 305 23.35 -3.25 11.75
C GLU A 305 24.73 -3.42 12.40
N ARG A 306 25.17 -2.47 13.22
CA ARG A 306 26.42 -2.60 14.00
C ARG A 306 26.35 -3.74 15.02
N GLU A 307 25.24 -3.89 15.75
CA GLU A 307 24.98 -5.04 16.63
C GLU A 307 24.96 -6.37 15.86
N TYR A 308 24.27 -6.42 14.72
CA TYR A 308 24.23 -7.62 13.87
C TYR A 308 25.63 -8.02 13.39
N ASN A 309 26.42 -7.06 12.90
CA ASN A 309 27.79 -7.30 12.46
C ASN A 309 28.74 -7.73 13.59
N GLN A 310 28.48 -7.33 14.85
CA GLN A 310 29.19 -7.86 16.02
C GLN A 310 28.78 -9.30 16.33
N LEU A 311 27.48 -9.61 16.28
CA LEU A 311 26.94 -10.96 16.48
C LEU A 311 27.41 -11.95 15.41
N VAL A 312 27.53 -11.53 14.14
CA VAL A 312 28.10 -12.35 13.05
C VAL A 312 29.55 -12.69 13.35
N LYS A 313 30.39 -11.71 13.73
CA LYS A 313 31.81 -11.96 14.09
C LYS A 313 31.97 -12.88 15.31
N LEU A 314 31.08 -12.76 16.30
CA LEU A 314 31.05 -13.69 17.44
C LEU A 314 30.66 -15.10 16.98
N LEU A 315 29.71 -15.23 16.05
CA LEU A 315 29.33 -16.52 15.47
C LEU A 315 30.48 -17.17 14.67
N GLU A 316 31.19 -16.39 13.87
CA GLU A 316 32.39 -16.83 13.13
C GLU A 316 33.47 -17.32 14.10
N LEU A 317 33.80 -16.53 15.13
CA LEU A 317 34.78 -16.91 16.15
C LEU A 317 34.34 -18.14 16.98
N THR A 318 33.04 -18.33 17.24
CA THR A 318 32.56 -19.59 17.86
C THR A 318 32.72 -20.81 16.96
N ARG A 319 32.61 -20.66 15.64
CA ARG A 319 32.85 -21.77 14.68
C ARG A 319 34.33 -22.10 14.57
N GLU A 320 35.21 -21.09 14.62
CA GLU A 320 36.65 -21.31 14.67
C GLU A 320 37.05 -22.05 15.96
N ASN A 321 36.49 -21.63 17.10
CA ASN A 321 36.67 -22.33 18.38
C ASN A 321 36.14 -23.77 18.35
N GLU A 322 34.97 -24.02 17.76
CA GLU A 322 34.43 -25.38 17.56
C GLU A 322 35.34 -26.23 16.66
N ALA A 323 35.84 -25.68 15.55
CA ALA A 323 36.75 -26.37 14.64
C ALA A 323 38.10 -26.71 15.31
N THR A 324 38.64 -25.80 16.13
CA THR A 324 39.84 -26.12 16.95
C THR A 324 39.54 -27.19 17.99
N SER A 325 38.42 -27.11 18.73
CA SER A 325 38.05 -28.14 19.71
C SER A 325 37.81 -29.52 19.08
N LEU A 326 37.26 -29.58 17.86
CA LEU A 326 37.12 -30.82 17.09
C LEU A 326 38.48 -31.38 16.64
N THR A 327 39.44 -30.50 16.31
CA THR A 327 40.81 -30.89 15.95
C THR A 327 41.57 -31.43 17.16
N GLU A 328 41.47 -30.75 18.31
CA GLU A 328 42.02 -31.21 19.59
C GLU A 328 41.42 -32.56 20.01
N ARG A 329 40.10 -32.74 19.88
CA ARG A 329 39.46 -34.04 20.13
C ARG A 329 40.02 -35.13 19.21
N GLY A 330 40.23 -34.84 17.93
CA GLY A 330 40.87 -35.77 16.99
C GLY A 330 42.29 -36.17 17.40
N ILE A 331 43.08 -35.23 17.93
CA ILE A 331 44.42 -35.50 18.47
C ILE A 331 44.33 -36.37 19.74
N LEU A 332 43.38 -36.07 20.65
CA LEU A 332 43.15 -36.84 21.87
C LEU A 332 42.65 -38.26 21.58
N ASP A 333 41.75 -38.45 20.62
CA ASP A 333 41.28 -39.77 20.16
C ASP A 333 42.43 -40.60 19.56
N LEU A 334 43.36 -39.97 18.84
CA LEU A 334 44.54 -40.62 18.27
C LEU A 334 45.55 -41.00 19.35
N ASN A 335 45.80 -40.10 20.32
CA ASN A 335 46.63 -40.38 21.49
C ASN A 335 46.04 -41.49 22.39
N LEU A 336 44.71 -41.53 22.53
CA LEU A 336 44.00 -42.60 23.24
C LEU A 336 44.14 -43.95 22.51
N ARG A 337 44.02 -43.96 21.17
CA ARG A 337 44.28 -45.17 20.35
C ARG A 337 45.71 -45.67 20.52
N ASN A 338 46.71 -44.77 20.47
CA ASN A 338 48.11 -45.14 20.72
C ASN A 338 48.27 -45.73 22.13
N SER A 339 47.73 -45.07 23.16
CA SER A 339 47.76 -45.55 24.55
C SER A 339 47.09 -46.93 24.73
N LEU A 340 46.05 -47.23 23.96
CA LEU A 340 45.39 -48.55 23.95
C LEU A 340 46.22 -49.61 23.22
N ILE A 341 46.90 -49.25 22.14
CA ILE A 341 47.86 -50.11 21.42
C ILE A 341 49.05 -50.42 22.34
N ASP A 342 49.61 -49.42 23.02
CA ASP A 342 50.72 -49.61 23.96
C ASP A 342 50.30 -50.46 25.17
N LYS A 343 49.10 -50.26 25.71
CA LYS A 343 48.52 -51.16 26.73
C LYS A 343 48.41 -52.59 26.23
N GLN A 344 48.02 -52.82 24.98
CA GLN A 344 47.97 -54.15 24.38
C GLN A 344 49.37 -54.74 24.22
N ASN A 345 50.33 -53.96 23.71
CA ASN A 345 51.74 -54.36 23.58
C ASN A 345 52.32 -54.79 24.95
N TYR A 346 52.14 -53.99 26.00
CA TYR A 346 52.56 -54.34 27.35
C TYR A 346 51.84 -55.58 27.91
N HIS A 347 50.55 -55.78 27.59
CA HIS A 347 49.84 -57.00 27.99
C HIS A 347 50.40 -58.24 27.27
N ASP A 348 50.73 -58.14 25.99
CA ASP A 348 51.35 -59.22 25.21
C ASP A 348 52.79 -59.51 25.66
N GLU A 349 53.57 -58.48 26.00
CA GLU A 349 54.90 -58.63 26.60
C GLU A 349 54.83 -59.29 27.99
N LEU A 350 53.94 -58.82 28.87
CA LEU A 350 53.71 -59.46 30.18
C LEU A 350 53.27 -60.92 30.00
N SER A 351 52.44 -61.21 29.00
CA SER A 351 52.02 -62.57 28.67
C SER A 351 53.15 -63.42 28.07
N ARG A 352 54.15 -62.82 27.40
CA ARG A 352 55.39 -63.52 27.00
C ARG A 352 56.27 -63.79 28.23
N LYS A 353 56.51 -62.78 29.07
CA LYS A 353 57.34 -62.88 30.29
C LYS A 353 56.79 -63.86 31.32
N GLN A 354 55.46 -63.92 31.49
CA GLN A 354 54.82 -64.94 32.33
C GLN A 354 55.00 -66.35 31.76
N ARG A 355 54.88 -66.55 30.44
CA ARG A 355 55.16 -67.84 29.78
C ARG A 355 56.64 -68.23 29.83
N GLU A 356 57.57 -67.27 29.83
CA GLU A 356 59.00 -67.50 30.06
C GLU A 356 59.26 -67.95 31.50
N LYS A 357 58.80 -67.17 32.49
CA LYS A 357 58.82 -67.53 33.92
C LYS A 357 58.23 -68.92 34.20
N GLU A 358 57.18 -69.32 33.49
CA GLU A 358 56.58 -70.66 33.60
C GLU A 358 57.42 -71.77 32.94
N ARG A 359 58.23 -71.48 31.92
CA ARG A 359 59.26 -72.43 31.45
C ARG A 359 60.38 -72.54 32.47
N ASP A 360 60.86 -71.41 32.96
CA ASP A 360 62.00 -71.34 33.89
C ASP A 360 61.67 -71.98 35.23
N PHE A 361 60.46 -71.79 35.76
CA PHE A 361 59.97 -72.49 36.95
C PHE A 361 59.81 -74.01 36.74
N ARG A 362 59.44 -74.45 35.53
CA ARG A 362 59.45 -75.89 35.17
C ARG A 362 60.86 -76.44 35.02
N ASN A 363 61.82 -75.65 34.54
CA ASN A 363 63.23 -76.02 34.45
C ASN A 363 63.89 -76.07 35.83
N LEU A 364 63.60 -75.09 36.69
CA LEU A 364 64.01 -75.06 38.10
C LEU A 364 63.49 -76.29 38.84
N LYS A 365 62.19 -76.63 38.72
CA LYS A 365 61.64 -77.86 39.31
C LYS A 365 62.29 -79.15 38.79
N LYS A 366 62.72 -79.20 37.53
CA LYS A 366 63.52 -80.33 37.01
C LYS A 366 64.91 -80.38 37.65
N MET A 367 65.56 -79.23 37.86
CA MET A 367 66.86 -79.15 38.52
C MET A 367 66.77 -79.45 40.02
N GLU A 368 65.71 -79.00 40.72
CA GLU A 368 65.41 -79.37 42.10
C GLU A 368 65.19 -80.88 42.25
N LEU A 369 64.49 -81.51 41.29
CA LEU A 369 64.30 -82.97 41.28
C LEU A 369 65.61 -83.71 41.01
N LEU A 370 66.44 -83.25 40.08
CA LEU A 370 67.78 -83.78 39.81
C LEU A 370 68.72 -83.63 41.02
N LEU A 371 68.70 -82.47 41.68
CA LEU A 371 69.44 -82.19 42.91
C LEU A 371 68.97 -83.08 44.06
N LYS A 372 67.66 -83.37 44.15
CA LYS A 372 67.14 -84.31 45.13
C LYS A 372 67.60 -85.74 44.83
N VAL A 373 67.54 -86.18 43.57
CA VAL A 373 68.03 -87.52 43.16
C VAL A 373 69.54 -87.67 43.45
N SER A 374 70.35 -86.62 43.26
CA SER A 374 71.78 -86.67 43.62
C SER A 374 72.00 -86.62 45.15
N TRP A 375 71.15 -85.97 45.92
CA TRP A 375 71.13 -86.05 47.39
C TRP A 375 70.71 -87.43 47.92
N ASP A 376 69.71 -88.05 47.29
CA ASP A 376 69.26 -89.41 47.62
C ASP A 376 70.36 -90.44 47.25
N ALA A 377 71.12 -90.22 46.18
CA ALA A 377 72.33 -91.00 45.86
C ALA A 377 73.51 -90.74 46.81
N LEU A 378 73.70 -89.50 47.27
CA LEU A 378 74.71 -89.14 48.28
C LEU A 378 74.42 -89.82 49.63
N THR A 379 73.17 -89.84 50.07
CA THR A 379 72.78 -90.52 51.32
C THR A 379 72.87 -92.05 51.19
N GLN A 380 72.59 -92.64 50.03
CA GLN A 380 72.85 -94.07 49.77
C GLN A 380 74.34 -94.41 49.82
N THR A 381 75.22 -93.58 49.24
CA THR A 381 76.68 -93.81 49.30
C THR A 381 77.25 -93.59 50.71
N GLN A 382 76.72 -92.64 51.48
CA GLN A 382 77.02 -92.48 52.91
C GLN A 382 76.56 -93.70 53.74
N ALA A 383 75.38 -94.25 53.47
CA ALA A 383 74.89 -95.46 54.14
C ALA A 383 75.75 -96.72 53.82
N LEU A 384 76.22 -96.85 52.57
CA LEU A 384 77.20 -97.88 52.18
C LEU A 384 78.53 -97.70 52.93
N HIS A 385 79.02 -96.47 53.09
CA HIS A 385 80.24 -96.21 53.86
C HIS A 385 80.09 -96.56 55.36
N GLN A 386 78.95 -96.22 55.98
CA GLN A 386 78.65 -96.63 57.37
C GLN A 386 78.54 -98.15 57.50
N ARG A 387 77.97 -98.85 56.52
CA ARG A 387 77.93 -100.31 56.49
C ARG A 387 79.32 -100.94 56.40
N LEU A 388 80.19 -100.42 55.53
CA LEU A 388 81.56 -100.91 55.39
C LEU A 388 82.39 -100.71 56.68
N LEU A 389 82.17 -99.61 57.43
CA LEU A 389 82.77 -99.41 58.75
C LEU A 389 82.33 -100.50 59.74
N LEU A 390 81.04 -100.82 59.81
CA LEU A 390 80.51 -101.87 60.69
C LEU A 390 80.95 -103.28 60.27
N GLU A 391 81.18 -103.51 58.97
CA GLU A 391 81.76 -104.77 58.46
C GLU A 391 83.28 -104.89 58.76
N MET A 392 83.98 -103.78 59.05
CA MET A 392 85.37 -103.79 59.54
C MET A 392 85.49 -104.06 61.05
N GLU A 393 84.49 -103.68 61.86
CA GLU A 393 84.50 -103.90 63.32
C GLU A 393 84.16 -105.34 63.74
N ALA A 394 83.73 -106.19 62.80
CA ALA A 394 83.18 -107.53 63.07
C ALA A 394 84.19 -108.70 62.95
N ILE A 395 85.51 -108.44 62.98
CA ILE A 395 86.56 -109.48 62.88
C ILE A 395 87.36 -109.59 64.19
N PRO A 396 87.17 -110.66 64.99
CA PRO A 396 87.92 -110.85 66.23
C PRO A 396 89.35 -111.35 65.98
N LYS A 397 90.29 -110.87 66.79
CA LYS A 397 91.62 -111.46 66.97
C LYS A 397 91.99 -111.47 68.45
N ASP A 398 91.80 -112.61 69.10
CA ASP A 398 92.54 -112.91 70.33
C ASP A 398 93.99 -113.27 69.95
N ASP A 399 94.94 -112.83 70.76
CA ASP A 399 96.23 -113.52 70.94
C ASP A 399 96.57 -113.55 72.43
N SER A 400 97.40 -114.49 72.85
CA SER A 400 97.08 -115.30 74.03
C SER A 400 97.99 -115.16 75.26
N ALA A 401 97.44 -115.59 76.40
CA ALA A 401 98.09 -115.94 77.68
C ALA A 401 98.77 -114.81 78.51
N LEU A 402 98.23 -114.56 79.73
CA LEU A 402 98.99 -114.31 81.00
C LEU A 402 98.04 -113.96 82.19
N SER A 403 97.51 -114.93 82.94
CA SER A 403 96.89 -114.65 84.26
C SER A 403 96.82 -115.83 85.26
N GLU A 404 97.58 -116.91 85.09
CA GLU A 404 97.59 -118.00 86.09
C GLU A 404 98.28 -117.62 87.41
N ARG A 405 99.09 -116.54 87.39
CA ARG A 405 99.81 -115.90 88.52
C ARG A 405 98.89 -115.27 89.60
N ARG A 406 97.63 -115.73 89.71
CA ARG A 406 96.61 -115.24 90.65
C ARG A 406 96.05 -116.31 91.60
N ARG A 407 96.53 -117.57 91.52
CA ARG A 407 96.11 -118.69 92.39
C ARG A 407 97.14 -119.14 93.44
N GLU A 408 98.33 -118.55 93.44
CA GLU A 408 99.47 -118.98 94.28
C GLU A 408 99.52 -118.32 95.67
N LEU A 409 98.62 -117.38 95.99
CA LEU A 409 98.69 -116.54 97.21
C LEU A 409 97.69 -116.89 98.32
N HIS A 410 97.27 -118.16 98.43
CA HIS A 410 96.25 -118.56 99.42
C HIS A 410 96.37 -119.98 100.03
N LYS A 411 97.59 -120.54 100.13
CA LYS A 411 97.80 -121.88 100.73
C LYS A 411 98.97 -122.04 101.72
N GLU A 412 99.66 -120.98 102.12
CA GLU A 412 100.91 -121.06 102.93
C GLU A 412 100.82 -120.45 104.35
N VAL A 413 99.68 -120.57 105.03
CA VAL A 413 99.53 -120.15 106.45
C VAL A 413 99.00 -121.29 107.35
N GLU A 414 98.03 -122.08 106.87
CA GLU A 414 97.33 -123.13 107.63
C GLU A 414 98.05 -124.50 107.65
N VAL A 415 99.37 -124.51 107.80
CA VAL A 415 100.17 -125.71 108.15
C VAL A 415 100.99 -125.49 109.44
N ALA A 416 100.99 -124.27 110.00
CA ALA A 416 101.86 -123.86 111.10
C ALA A 416 101.43 -124.30 112.52
N LYS A 417 100.34 -125.08 112.66
CA LYS A 417 99.99 -125.84 113.87
C LYS A 417 99.71 -127.30 113.49
N ARG A 418 100.75 -128.06 113.14
CA ARG A 418 101.54 -128.92 114.06
C ARG A 418 100.67 -129.96 114.77
N ASN A 419 100.89 -131.25 114.56
CA ASN A 419 101.98 -132.05 115.17
C ASN A 419 102.05 -131.92 116.70
N LEU A 420 101.23 -132.73 117.40
CA LEU A 420 101.53 -133.60 118.55
C LEU A 420 100.20 -134.25 119.02
N THR A 421 100.02 -135.55 119.30
CA THR A 421 100.75 -136.82 119.02
C THR A 421 99.77 -137.99 119.27
N GLN A 422 100.13 -139.27 119.04
CA GLN A 422 99.23 -140.43 119.16
C GLN A 422 99.45 -141.35 120.38
N GLN A 423 98.34 -141.95 120.87
CA GLN A 423 98.15 -143.32 121.44
C GLN A 423 98.60 -143.76 122.89
N LYS A 424 97.63 -144.39 123.61
CA LYS A 424 97.68 -145.67 124.42
C LYS A 424 98.41 -145.77 125.80
N ILE A 425 98.11 -146.68 126.77
CA ILE A 425 96.87 -147.44 127.19
C ILE A 425 97.08 -148.22 128.57
N LEU A 426 95.98 -148.59 129.29
CA LEU A 426 95.74 -149.65 130.34
C LEU A 426 96.25 -149.65 131.83
N SER A 427 95.28 -149.80 132.76
CA SER A 427 95.02 -150.84 133.83
C SER A 427 95.92 -151.16 135.06
N ASP A 428 95.34 -151.29 136.28
CA ASP A 428 95.00 -152.60 136.95
C ASP A 428 94.37 -152.53 138.38
N ALA A 429 93.55 -153.56 138.73
CA ALA A 429 92.96 -153.98 140.04
C ALA A 429 92.05 -152.97 140.83
N GLU A 430 90.84 -153.26 141.32
CA GLU A 430 90.00 -154.47 141.50
C GLU A 430 90.37 -155.50 142.61
N SER A 431 90.20 -155.12 143.89
CA SER A 431 90.08 -156.13 144.98
C SER A 431 89.33 -155.69 146.27
N LYS A 432 88.64 -154.55 146.30
CA LYS A 432 87.86 -154.08 147.48
C LYS A 432 86.41 -153.68 147.18
N LEU A 433 85.92 -153.97 145.97
CA LEU A 433 84.63 -153.47 145.48
C LEU A 433 83.42 -154.34 145.89
N VAL A 434 83.64 -155.64 146.09
CA VAL A 434 82.55 -156.66 146.04
C VAL A 434 81.57 -156.57 147.22
N GLU A 435 82.01 -156.27 148.45
CA GLU A 435 81.15 -156.32 149.63
C GLU A 435 80.14 -155.15 149.73
N GLN A 436 80.34 -154.05 149.00
CA GLN A 436 79.43 -152.89 149.05
C GLN A 436 78.28 -152.95 148.04
N GLN A 437 78.45 -153.63 146.91
CA GLN A 437 77.52 -153.53 145.77
C GLN A 437 76.11 -154.10 146.07
N LEU A 438 75.99 -155.10 146.94
CA LEU A 438 74.70 -155.68 147.35
C LEU A 438 73.79 -154.71 148.12
N ALA A 439 74.31 -153.58 148.61
CA ALA A 439 73.52 -152.55 149.29
C ALA A 439 72.93 -151.50 148.32
N GLU A 440 73.51 -151.30 147.14
CA GLU A 440 73.12 -150.22 146.22
C GLU A 440 71.96 -150.62 145.29
N GLU A 441 71.84 -151.91 144.93
CA GLU A 441 70.81 -152.40 144.01
C GLU A 441 69.37 -152.10 144.48
N ASN A 442 69.11 -152.25 145.79
CA ASN A 442 67.81 -151.94 146.40
C ASN A 442 67.45 -150.45 146.40
N LYS A 443 68.40 -149.54 146.12
CA LYS A 443 68.15 -148.10 145.96
C LYS A 443 67.66 -147.77 144.55
N LEU A 444 68.33 -148.32 143.54
CA LEU A 444 68.14 -148.01 142.12
C LEU A 444 66.71 -148.33 141.62
N LEU A 445 66.06 -149.36 142.17
CA LEU A 445 64.69 -149.72 141.80
C LEU A 445 63.67 -148.59 142.04
N LYS A 446 63.82 -147.80 143.11
CA LYS A 446 62.90 -146.66 143.39
C LYS A 446 63.12 -145.46 142.47
N GLU A 447 64.32 -145.30 141.94
CA GLU A 447 64.63 -144.22 141.00
C GLU A 447 64.03 -144.53 139.61
N GLN A 448 63.87 -145.80 139.26
CA GLN A 448 63.29 -146.24 137.99
C GLN A 448 61.80 -145.85 137.84
N GLU A 449 61.00 -145.88 138.92
CA GLU A 449 59.57 -145.56 138.86
C GLU A 449 59.34 -144.06 138.58
N ASN A 450 60.02 -143.18 139.32
CA ASN A 450 59.94 -141.72 139.14
C ASN A 450 60.23 -141.28 137.69
N MET A 451 61.18 -141.94 137.02
CA MET A 451 61.54 -141.62 135.64
C MET A 451 60.44 -141.96 134.62
N ARG A 452 59.53 -142.90 134.93
CA ARG A 452 58.41 -143.26 134.03
C ARG A 452 57.32 -142.18 133.99
N GLU A 453 56.97 -141.59 135.13
CA GLU A 453 55.98 -140.51 135.18
C GLU A 453 56.44 -139.27 134.42
N LEU A 454 57.72 -138.92 134.55
CA LEU A 454 58.32 -137.75 133.91
C LEU A 454 58.32 -137.88 132.37
N VAL A 455 58.57 -139.08 131.84
CA VAL A 455 58.42 -139.39 130.40
C VAL A 455 56.97 -139.24 129.93
N PHE A 456 55.99 -139.72 130.69
CA PHE A 456 54.57 -139.57 130.34
C PHE A 456 54.13 -138.10 130.28
N GLY A 457 54.61 -137.27 131.23
CA GLY A 457 54.39 -135.82 131.22
C GLY A 457 54.95 -135.13 129.96
N LEU A 458 56.14 -135.50 129.52
CA LEU A 458 56.78 -134.96 128.32
C LEU A 458 56.03 -135.32 127.03
N VAL A 459 55.57 -136.57 126.89
CA VAL A 459 54.81 -137.03 125.70
C VAL A 459 53.49 -136.27 125.53
N ARG A 460 52.80 -135.97 126.64
CA ARG A 460 51.57 -135.16 126.62
C ARG A 460 51.85 -133.71 126.20
N LEU A 461 53.01 -133.14 126.57
CA LEU A 461 53.37 -131.77 126.20
C LEU A 461 53.72 -131.63 124.71
N THR A 462 54.41 -132.61 124.12
CA THR A 462 54.74 -132.59 122.68
C THR A 462 53.49 -132.72 121.80
N GLN A 463 52.50 -133.53 122.17
CA GLN A 463 51.23 -133.62 121.44
C GLN A 463 50.52 -132.25 121.35
N ILE A 464 50.36 -131.56 122.47
CA ILE A 464 49.73 -130.22 122.52
C ILE A 464 50.47 -129.22 121.60
N LYS A 465 51.80 -129.32 121.50
CA LYS A 465 52.61 -128.45 120.61
C LYS A 465 52.56 -128.84 119.14
N ILE A 466 52.23 -130.09 118.81
CA ILE A 466 51.89 -130.51 117.43
C ILE A 466 50.53 -129.91 117.04
N ASP A 467 49.52 -130.03 117.91
CA ASP A 467 48.16 -129.56 117.64
C ASP A 467 48.11 -128.02 117.47
N GLU A 468 48.80 -127.27 118.35
CA GLU A 468 48.99 -125.81 118.19
C GLU A 468 49.62 -125.44 116.83
N LYS A 469 50.63 -126.19 116.39
CA LYS A 469 51.36 -125.93 115.14
C LYS A 469 50.46 -126.20 113.93
N GLU A 470 49.68 -127.27 113.95
CA GLU A 470 48.78 -127.58 112.84
C GLU A 470 47.61 -126.59 112.76
N GLN A 471 47.04 -126.17 113.89
CA GLN A 471 45.99 -125.14 113.89
C GLN A 471 46.50 -123.80 113.32
N LYS A 472 47.68 -123.34 113.77
CA LYS A 472 48.34 -122.13 113.22
C LYS A 472 48.61 -122.27 111.72
N SER A 473 48.98 -123.46 111.24
CA SER A 473 49.16 -123.75 109.81
C SER A 473 47.85 -123.72 109.00
N LYS A 474 46.74 -124.20 109.57
CA LYS A 474 45.40 -124.14 108.95
C LYS A 474 44.92 -122.70 108.84
N ASP A 475 45.07 -121.90 109.88
CA ASP A 475 44.59 -120.51 109.89
C ASP A 475 45.48 -119.58 109.04
N PHE A 476 46.81 -119.80 108.99
CA PHE A 476 47.68 -119.14 108.01
C PHE A 476 47.25 -119.42 106.56
N ARG A 477 46.95 -120.68 106.22
CA ARG A 477 46.44 -121.04 104.87
C ARG A 477 45.12 -120.35 104.54
N LYS A 478 44.16 -120.30 105.48
CA LYS A 478 42.90 -119.54 105.31
C LYS A 478 43.16 -118.05 105.07
N ALA A 479 44.07 -117.44 105.84
CA ALA A 479 44.43 -116.03 105.69
C ALA A 479 45.09 -115.74 104.33
N GLN A 480 46.03 -116.58 103.90
CA GLN A 480 46.70 -116.46 102.61
C GLN A 480 45.73 -116.65 101.42
N GLN A 481 44.76 -117.58 101.54
CA GLN A 481 43.73 -117.77 100.53
C GLN A 481 42.77 -116.57 100.45
N LYS A 482 42.37 -115.99 101.59
CA LYS A 482 41.61 -114.71 101.62
C LYS A 482 42.39 -113.57 100.96
N TYR A 483 43.67 -113.39 101.33
CA TYR A 483 44.54 -112.36 100.74
C TYR A 483 44.66 -112.51 99.22
N THR A 484 44.91 -113.71 98.71
CA THR A 484 45.03 -113.93 97.25
C THR A 484 43.73 -113.71 96.48
N ASN A 485 42.56 -113.87 97.11
CA ASN A 485 41.27 -113.51 96.51
C ASN A 485 41.05 -111.99 96.52
N ILE A 486 41.31 -111.29 97.63
CA ILE A 486 41.24 -109.82 97.70
C ILE A 486 42.18 -109.17 96.65
N VAL A 487 43.38 -109.71 96.46
CA VAL A 487 44.32 -109.24 95.42
C VAL A 487 43.78 -109.46 93.98
N LYS A 488 42.97 -110.49 93.73
CA LYS A 488 42.28 -110.68 92.44
C LYS A 488 41.15 -109.67 92.26
N GLU A 489 40.36 -109.43 93.30
CA GLU A 489 39.26 -108.45 93.29
C GLU A 489 39.77 -107.02 93.07
N ILE A 490 40.85 -106.62 93.74
CA ILE A 490 41.52 -105.33 93.51
C ILE A 490 41.94 -105.21 92.04
N LYS A 491 42.59 -106.23 91.47
CA LYS A 491 43.00 -106.24 90.05
C LYS A 491 41.82 -106.15 89.08
N ALA A 492 40.68 -106.78 89.42
CA ALA A 492 39.45 -106.66 88.63
C ALA A 492 38.87 -105.24 88.70
N LYS A 493 38.83 -104.63 89.89
CA LYS A 493 38.37 -103.25 90.08
C LYS A 493 39.30 -102.21 89.44
N ASP A 494 40.62 -102.43 89.43
CA ASP A 494 41.56 -101.62 88.66
C ASP A 494 41.31 -101.68 87.15
N LEU A 495 40.89 -102.83 86.62
CA LEU A 495 40.51 -102.99 85.21
C LEU A 495 39.20 -102.25 84.91
N GLU A 496 38.17 -102.38 85.75
CA GLU A 496 36.93 -101.59 85.65
C GLU A 496 37.23 -100.08 85.68
N ILE A 497 37.99 -99.61 86.68
CA ILE A 497 38.39 -98.19 86.83
C ILE A 497 39.16 -97.73 85.58
N ARG A 498 40.04 -98.56 85.02
CA ARG A 498 40.77 -98.25 83.77
C ARG A 498 39.83 -98.14 82.56
N ILE A 499 38.79 -98.97 82.47
CA ILE A 499 37.76 -98.91 81.43
C ILE A 499 36.89 -97.64 81.60
N HIS A 500 36.42 -97.33 82.80
CA HIS A 500 35.66 -96.10 83.06
C HIS A 500 36.50 -94.83 82.82
N ARG A 501 37.79 -94.84 83.19
CA ARG A 501 38.75 -93.76 82.84
C ARG A 501 39.07 -93.67 81.34
N LYS A 502 38.88 -94.73 80.55
CA LYS A 502 38.88 -94.66 79.07
C LYS A 502 37.57 -94.03 78.57
N LYS A 503 36.40 -94.56 78.96
CA LYS A 503 35.07 -94.03 78.57
C LYS A 503 34.90 -92.55 78.91
N LYS A 504 35.29 -92.08 80.11
CA LYS A 504 35.26 -90.65 80.48
C LYS A 504 36.10 -89.78 79.54
N ARG A 505 37.32 -90.22 79.19
CA ARG A 505 38.20 -89.49 78.26
C ARG A 505 37.63 -89.45 76.84
N GLU A 506 36.98 -90.53 76.40
CA GLU A 506 36.35 -90.57 75.08
C GLU A 506 35.11 -89.68 75.00
N ILE A 507 34.20 -89.74 75.99
CA ILE A 507 33.03 -88.85 76.07
C ILE A 507 33.49 -87.38 76.12
N HIS A 508 34.53 -87.07 76.88
CA HIS A 508 35.11 -85.73 76.95
C HIS A 508 35.92 -85.33 75.70
N ARG A 509 36.32 -86.28 74.84
CA ARG A 509 36.80 -85.99 73.48
C ARG A 509 35.61 -85.61 72.58
N ARG A 510 34.59 -86.48 72.51
CA ARG A 510 33.37 -86.26 71.71
C ARG A 510 32.70 -84.92 72.05
N LEU A 511 32.56 -84.57 73.34
CA LEU A 511 32.00 -83.28 73.78
C LEU A 511 32.80 -82.06 73.28
N ARG A 512 34.14 -82.15 73.24
CA ARG A 512 34.99 -81.06 72.71
C ARG A 512 34.98 -81.00 71.19
N GLU A 513 34.70 -82.11 70.51
CA GLU A 513 34.47 -82.15 69.06
C GLU A 513 33.09 -81.55 68.71
N PHE A 514 32.04 -81.87 69.47
CA PHE A 514 30.72 -81.22 69.32
C PHE A 514 30.75 -79.72 69.68
N ALA A 515 31.49 -79.31 70.71
CA ALA A 515 31.66 -77.89 71.04
C ALA A 515 32.31 -77.13 69.88
N LYS A 516 33.42 -77.65 69.33
CA LYS A 516 34.06 -77.08 68.14
C LYS A 516 33.12 -77.01 66.93
N LEU A 517 32.34 -78.06 66.69
CA LEU A 517 31.37 -78.10 65.59
C LEU A 517 30.25 -77.05 65.77
N TYR A 518 29.76 -76.89 67.00
CA TYR A 518 28.80 -75.84 67.35
C TYR A 518 29.39 -74.44 67.14
N ASP A 519 30.64 -74.21 67.56
CA ASP A 519 31.32 -72.94 67.34
C ASP A 519 31.56 -72.64 65.85
N THR A 520 31.90 -73.65 65.02
CA THR A 520 31.98 -73.45 63.56
C THR A 520 30.61 -73.11 62.97
N ILE A 521 29.54 -73.83 63.33
CA ILE A 521 28.18 -73.56 62.84
C ILE A 521 27.68 -72.18 63.30
N ARG A 522 28.01 -71.77 64.54
CA ARG A 522 27.69 -70.45 65.09
C ARG A 522 28.43 -69.34 64.35
N ASN A 523 29.70 -69.54 64.03
CA ASN A 523 30.51 -68.59 63.27
C ASN A 523 30.05 -68.50 61.80
N GLU A 524 29.67 -69.62 61.18
CA GLU A 524 29.05 -69.64 59.85
C GLU A 524 27.70 -68.94 59.85
N ARG A 525 26.81 -69.23 60.81
CA ARG A 525 25.54 -68.51 60.99
C ARG A 525 25.77 -67.01 61.12
N ASN A 526 26.71 -66.58 61.96
CA ASN A 526 27.03 -65.16 62.13
C ASN A 526 27.61 -64.55 60.84
N LYS A 527 28.43 -65.29 60.09
CA LYS A 527 28.92 -64.87 58.76
C LYS A 527 27.78 -64.71 57.77
N PHE A 528 26.82 -65.63 57.73
CA PHE A 528 25.63 -65.54 56.88
C PHE A 528 24.71 -64.38 57.29
N VAL A 529 24.49 -64.14 58.59
CA VAL A 529 23.74 -62.97 59.09
C VAL A 529 24.44 -61.66 58.70
N ASN A 530 25.76 -61.57 58.83
CA ASN A 530 26.51 -60.38 58.42
C ASN A 530 26.52 -60.17 56.89
N LEU A 531 26.53 -61.26 56.10
CA LEU A 531 26.37 -61.18 54.64
C LEU A 531 24.94 -60.78 54.24
N LEU A 532 23.92 -61.30 54.92
CA LEU A 532 22.52 -60.95 54.72
C LEU A 532 22.25 -59.48 55.04
N HIS A 533 22.80 -58.97 56.15
CA HIS A 533 22.69 -57.57 56.53
C HIS A 533 23.36 -56.65 55.49
N LYS A 534 24.58 -57.00 55.04
CA LYS A 534 25.26 -56.26 53.95
C LYS A 534 24.50 -56.30 52.62
N ALA A 535 23.93 -57.45 52.26
CA ALA A 535 23.10 -57.57 51.06
C ALA A 535 21.81 -56.75 51.18
N HIS A 536 21.18 -56.72 52.35
CA HIS A 536 19.99 -55.90 52.60
C HIS A 536 20.30 -54.40 52.56
N GLN A 537 21.43 -53.98 53.15
CA GLN A 537 21.94 -52.62 53.03
C GLN A 537 22.17 -52.25 51.55
N GLN A 538 22.88 -53.07 50.79
CA GLN A 538 23.11 -52.84 49.35
C GLN A 538 21.81 -52.79 48.54
N VAL A 539 20.80 -53.62 48.86
CA VAL A 539 19.47 -53.55 48.23
C VAL A 539 18.79 -52.21 48.51
N ASN A 540 18.90 -51.68 49.73
CA ASN A 540 18.31 -50.38 50.07
C ASN A 540 19.09 -49.22 49.43
N GLU A 541 20.42 -49.24 49.44
CA GLU A 541 21.27 -48.29 48.69
C GLU A 541 20.98 -48.30 47.17
N ILE A 542 20.59 -49.45 46.60
CA ILE A 542 20.16 -49.57 45.20
C ILE A 542 18.76 -49.00 44.99
N LYS A 543 17.80 -49.26 45.91
CA LYS A 543 16.45 -48.67 45.86
C LYS A 543 16.48 -47.14 45.96
N GLU A 544 17.30 -46.59 46.86
CA GLU A 544 17.44 -45.15 47.04
C GLU A 544 18.05 -44.50 45.79
N ARG A 545 19.13 -45.07 45.24
CA ARG A 545 19.68 -44.62 43.95
C ARG A 545 18.67 -44.74 42.81
N HIS A 546 17.87 -45.81 42.77
CA HIS A 546 16.82 -45.95 41.77
C HIS A 546 15.72 -44.87 41.92
N LYS A 547 15.30 -44.54 43.16
CA LYS A 547 14.36 -43.44 43.43
C LYS A 547 14.95 -42.09 43.01
N MET A 548 16.22 -41.83 43.32
CA MET A 548 16.91 -40.61 42.86
C MET A 548 16.94 -40.51 41.34
N SER A 549 17.32 -41.59 40.63
CA SER A 549 17.33 -41.58 39.16
C SER A 549 15.94 -41.54 38.53
N LEU A 550 14.89 -42.02 39.19
CA LEU A 550 13.50 -41.77 38.75
C LEU A 550 13.14 -40.29 38.86
N ASN A 551 13.46 -39.65 39.99
CA ASN A 551 13.26 -38.20 40.16
C ASN A 551 14.06 -37.39 39.13
N GLU A 552 15.31 -37.76 38.86
CA GLU A 552 16.15 -37.15 37.81
C GLU A 552 15.52 -37.30 36.42
N LEU A 553 15.01 -38.50 36.07
CA LEU A 553 14.30 -38.74 34.81
C LEU A 553 13.01 -37.94 34.69
N GLU A 554 12.30 -37.70 35.80
CA GLU A 554 11.09 -36.88 35.83
C GLU A 554 11.40 -35.38 35.69
N ILE A 555 12.43 -34.88 36.38
CA ILE A 555 12.94 -33.51 36.20
C ILE A 555 13.41 -33.30 34.76
N LEU A 556 14.11 -34.27 34.16
CA LEU A 556 14.55 -34.22 32.76
C LEU A 556 13.38 -34.27 31.77
N ARG A 557 12.34 -35.09 32.03
CA ARG A 557 11.10 -35.08 31.24
C ARG A 557 10.39 -33.74 31.31
N ASN A 558 10.21 -33.19 32.51
CA ASN A 558 9.56 -31.89 32.69
C ASN A 558 10.37 -30.76 32.03
N SER A 559 11.70 -30.78 32.14
CA SER A 559 12.60 -29.90 31.39
C SER A 559 12.39 -30.02 29.89
N ALA A 560 12.42 -31.24 29.34
CA ALA A 560 12.19 -31.50 27.91
C ALA A 560 10.83 -30.99 27.42
N VAL A 561 9.74 -31.27 28.16
CA VAL A 561 8.39 -30.78 27.83
C VAL A 561 8.32 -29.24 27.87
N THR A 562 8.99 -28.56 28.81
CA THR A 562 9.04 -27.09 28.80
C THR A 562 9.89 -26.53 27.65
N GLN A 563 10.95 -27.24 27.22
CA GLN A 563 11.74 -26.87 26.04
C GLN A 563 10.95 -27.08 24.75
N GLU A 564 10.21 -28.18 24.63
CA GLU A 564 9.34 -28.47 23.49
C GLU A 564 8.18 -27.47 23.38
N ARG A 565 7.53 -27.10 24.49
CA ARG A 565 6.55 -26.00 24.52
C ARG A 565 7.17 -24.65 24.11
N LYS A 566 8.42 -24.36 24.49
CA LYS A 566 9.15 -23.16 24.05
C LYS A 566 9.47 -23.21 22.54
N LEU A 567 9.87 -24.37 22.03
CA LEU A 567 10.15 -24.60 20.61
C LEU A 567 8.87 -24.47 19.76
N GLN A 568 7.77 -25.11 20.16
CA GLN A 568 6.47 -25.00 19.49
C GLN A 568 6.00 -23.55 19.43
N ASN A 569 6.12 -22.80 20.53
CA ASN A 569 5.83 -21.37 20.56
C ASN A 569 6.73 -20.53 19.64
N SER A 570 8.02 -20.89 19.49
CA SER A 570 8.92 -20.21 18.56
C SER A 570 8.62 -20.55 17.10
N MET A 571 8.20 -21.79 16.81
CA MET A 571 7.75 -22.25 15.49
C MET A 571 6.44 -21.56 15.07
N LEU A 572 5.46 -21.42 15.98
CA LEU A 572 4.22 -20.67 15.72
C LEU A 572 4.50 -19.19 15.45
N LYS A 573 5.38 -18.55 16.25
CA LYS A 573 5.83 -17.18 16.00
C LYS A 573 6.56 -17.05 14.65
N ARG A 574 7.40 -18.02 14.28
CA ARG A 574 8.08 -18.07 12.98
C ARG A 574 7.09 -18.21 11.82
N ALA A 575 6.08 -19.06 11.95
CA ALA A 575 5.05 -19.25 10.92
C ALA A 575 4.24 -17.96 10.71
N ASN A 576 3.81 -17.29 11.78
CA ASN A 576 3.12 -16.00 11.69
C ASN A 576 4.02 -14.91 11.06
N ASN A 577 5.30 -14.87 11.43
CA ASN A 577 6.30 -13.98 10.82
C ASN A 577 6.69 -14.36 9.37
N VAL A 578 6.20 -15.48 8.85
CA VAL A 578 6.28 -15.83 7.42
C VAL A 578 5.00 -15.36 6.72
N THR A 579 3.82 -15.67 7.22
CA THR A 579 2.55 -15.21 6.59
C THR A 579 2.39 -13.69 6.58
N ILE A 580 2.84 -12.97 7.62
CA ILE A 580 2.90 -11.50 7.64
C ILE A 580 3.90 -10.97 6.59
N ARG A 581 5.03 -11.65 6.38
CA ARG A 581 6.02 -11.26 5.38
C ARG A 581 5.49 -11.49 3.97
N GLU A 582 4.81 -12.61 3.75
CA GLU A 582 4.18 -12.95 2.47
C GLU A 582 3.04 -11.98 2.14
N SER A 583 2.23 -11.54 3.11
CA SER A 583 1.20 -10.50 2.87
C SER A 583 1.84 -9.15 2.52
N MET A 584 2.85 -8.71 3.29
CA MET A 584 3.61 -7.49 2.99
C MET A 584 4.29 -7.56 1.61
N GLN A 585 4.89 -8.68 1.24
CA GLN A 585 5.54 -8.88 -0.05
C GLN A 585 4.52 -8.87 -1.20
N ASN A 586 3.33 -9.46 -1.01
CA ASN A 586 2.23 -9.35 -1.96
C ASN A 586 1.74 -7.89 -2.11
N ASP A 587 1.66 -7.11 -1.04
CA ASP A 587 1.28 -5.70 -1.11
C ASP A 587 2.36 -4.82 -1.78
N VAL A 588 3.65 -5.10 -1.54
CA VAL A 588 4.75 -4.51 -2.30
C VAL A 588 4.62 -4.84 -3.79
N CYS A 589 4.34 -6.09 -4.16
CA CYS A 589 4.09 -6.46 -5.57
C CYS A 589 2.91 -5.70 -6.19
N LYS A 590 1.78 -5.54 -5.47
CA LYS A 590 0.63 -4.74 -5.93
C LYS A 590 1.02 -3.27 -6.15
N ILE A 591 1.85 -2.70 -5.28
CA ILE A 591 2.34 -1.32 -5.41
C ILE A 591 3.30 -1.19 -6.60
N VAL A 592 4.20 -2.16 -6.81
CA VAL A 592 5.12 -2.18 -7.97
C VAL A 592 4.35 -2.25 -9.30
N VAL A 593 3.31 -3.09 -9.39
CA VAL A 593 2.45 -3.15 -10.60
C VAL A 593 1.74 -1.81 -10.83
N LYS A 594 1.14 -1.21 -9.80
CA LYS A 594 0.51 0.13 -9.91
C LYS A 594 1.51 1.22 -10.32
N LEU A 595 2.72 1.20 -9.79
CA LEU A 595 3.79 2.14 -10.20
C LEU A 595 4.21 1.93 -11.65
N GLN A 596 4.25 0.69 -12.13
CA GLN A 596 4.57 0.38 -13.51
C GLN A 596 3.46 0.85 -14.47
N GLU A 597 2.18 0.57 -14.17
CA GLU A 597 1.06 1.12 -14.92
C GLU A 597 1.09 2.66 -14.99
N MET A 598 1.48 3.33 -13.90
CA MET A 598 1.55 4.80 -13.85
C MET A 598 2.75 5.36 -14.64
N LYS A 599 3.86 4.62 -14.74
CA LYS A 599 4.96 4.95 -15.67
C LYS A 599 4.51 4.81 -17.12
N GLU A 600 3.86 3.70 -17.48
CA GLU A 600 3.35 3.47 -18.84
C GLU A 600 2.31 4.52 -19.25
N LYS A 601 1.42 4.92 -18.32
CA LYS A 601 0.49 6.05 -18.52
C LYS A 601 1.23 7.39 -18.72
N LYS A 602 2.30 7.64 -17.96
CA LYS A 602 3.16 8.84 -18.14
C LYS A 602 3.88 8.83 -19.49
N GLU A 603 4.46 7.70 -19.89
CA GLU A 603 5.16 7.56 -21.18
C GLU A 603 4.18 7.68 -22.36
N ALA A 604 2.99 7.11 -22.26
CA ALA A 604 1.92 7.31 -23.25
C ALA A 604 1.47 8.78 -23.32
N GLN A 605 1.43 9.50 -22.21
CA GLN A 605 1.17 10.95 -22.19
C GLN A 605 2.32 11.75 -22.81
N LEU A 606 3.57 11.43 -22.50
CA LEU A 606 4.75 12.09 -23.07
C LEU A 606 4.77 11.95 -24.60
N ASN A 607 4.63 10.72 -25.11
CA ASN A 607 4.52 10.45 -26.55
C ASN A 607 3.37 11.19 -27.24
N ASN A 608 2.29 11.51 -26.52
CA ASN A 608 1.19 12.32 -27.05
C ASN A 608 1.48 13.83 -27.00
N ILE A 609 2.22 14.31 -26.00
CA ILE A 609 2.74 15.69 -25.95
C ILE A 609 3.70 15.90 -27.12
N ASP A 610 4.63 14.99 -27.37
CA ASP A 610 5.61 15.10 -28.47
C ASP A 610 4.92 15.14 -29.85
N ARG A 611 3.87 14.31 -30.05
CA ARG A 611 3.02 14.35 -31.25
C ARG A 611 2.28 15.67 -31.41
N LEU A 612 1.76 16.24 -30.32
CA LEU A 612 1.05 17.52 -30.35
C LEU A 612 2.02 18.69 -30.58
N ALA A 613 3.21 18.65 -29.98
CA ALA A 613 4.28 19.63 -30.22
C ALA A 613 4.72 19.61 -31.68
N HIS A 614 4.99 18.43 -32.26
CA HIS A 614 5.31 18.31 -33.69
C HIS A 614 4.19 18.81 -34.59
N MET A 615 2.91 18.52 -34.26
CA MET A 615 1.76 19.04 -34.99
C MET A 615 1.66 20.58 -34.91
N ILE A 616 1.97 21.18 -33.75
CA ILE A 616 2.05 22.63 -33.59
C ILE A 616 3.15 23.21 -34.48
N THR A 617 4.36 22.63 -34.48
CA THR A 617 5.47 23.09 -35.34
C THR A 617 5.10 23.05 -36.83
N VAL A 618 4.44 21.99 -37.30
CA VAL A 618 3.96 21.91 -38.70
C VAL A 618 2.92 23.00 -39.00
N ILE A 619 1.98 23.27 -38.08
CA ILE A 619 0.99 24.35 -38.24
C ILE A 619 1.65 25.73 -38.21
N GLU A 620 2.70 25.93 -37.41
CA GLU A 620 3.49 27.17 -37.37
C GLU A 620 4.26 27.38 -38.68
N GLU A 621 4.88 26.33 -39.23
CA GLU A 621 5.49 26.36 -40.56
C GLU A 621 4.48 26.69 -41.66
N GLU A 622 3.30 26.07 -41.66
CA GLU A 622 2.20 26.40 -42.58
C GLU A 622 1.73 27.85 -42.43
N MET A 623 1.60 28.36 -41.21
CA MET A 623 1.27 29.78 -40.96
C MET A 623 2.36 30.73 -41.49
N VAL A 624 3.64 30.40 -41.32
CA VAL A 624 4.75 31.19 -41.88
C VAL A 624 4.73 31.15 -43.41
N GLN A 625 4.48 29.99 -44.02
CA GLN A 625 4.30 29.87 -45.46
C GLN A 625 3.08 30.69 -45.96
N LEU A 626 1.96 30.68 -45.23
CA LEU A 626 0.76 31.43 -45.57
C LEU A 626 0.98 32.94 -45.47
N ARG A 627 1.65 33.43 -44.42
CA ARG A 627 2.07 34.83 -44.29
C ARG A 627 2.94 35.25 -45.48
N LYS A 628 3.97 34.46 -45.82
CA LYS A 628 4.82 34.69 -47.01
C LYS A 628 4.05 34.61 -48.34
N LYS A 629 2.93 33.89 -48.43
CA LYS A 629 2.05 33.89 -49.63
C LYS A 629 1.21 35.18 -49.69
N TYR A 630 0.66 35.62 -48.56
CA TYR A 630 -0.09 36.88 -48.45
C TYR A 630 0.77 38.11 -48.74
N GLU A 631 1.97 38.17 -48.18
CA GLU A 631 2.95 39.24 -48.41
C GLU A 631 3.25 39.43 -49.90
N ARG A 632 3.55 38.34 -50.61
CA ARG A 632 3.74 38.34 -52.08
C ARG A 632 2.46 38.63 -52.88
N ALA A 633 1.27 38.54 -52.29
CA ALA A 633 0.03 38.98 -52.93
C ALA A 633 -0.17 40.51 -52.74
N VAL A 634 0.15 41.04 -51.55
CA VAL A 634 0.13 42.47 -51.27
C VAL A 634 1.20 43.22 -52.07
N GLN A 635 2.42 42.69 -52.18
CA GLN A 635 3.49 43.24 -53.02
C GLN A 635 3.03 43.38 -54.48
N ARG A 636 2.59 42.29 -55.11
CA ARG A 636 2.08 42.32 -56.50
C ARG A 636 0.87 43.23 -56.68
N ARG A 637 -0.06 43.30 -55.72
CA ARG A 637 -1.16 44.26 -55.74
C ARG A 637 -0.65 45.70 -55.72
N ASN A 638 0.36 46.01 -54.90
CA ASN A 638 0.95 47.34 -54.82
C ASN A 638 1.73 47.68 -56.09
N GLU A 639 2.49 46.74 -56.65
CA GLU A 639 3.18 46.86 -57.95
C GLU A 639 2.20 47.17 -59.09
N SER A 640 1.10 46.42 -59.20
CA SER A 640 0.03 46.72 -60.17
C SER A 640 -0.69 48.04 -59.88
N GLY A 641 -0.77 48.46 -58.61
CA GLY A 641 -1.31 49.77 -58.22
C GLY A 641 -0.42 50.93 -58.68
N VAL A 642 0.90 50.80 -58.55
CA VAL A 642 1.87 51.77 -59.07
C VAL A 642 1.78 51.83 -60.60
N GLN A 643 1.76 50.68 -61.28
CA GLN A 643 1.60 50.62 -62.74
C GLN A 643 0.27 51.21 -63.24
N LEU A 644 -0.79 51.16 -62.43
CA LEU A 644 -2.06 51.81 -62.76
C LEU A 644 -1.97 53.33 -62.60
N ILE A 645 -1.28 53.83 -61.56
CA ILE A 645 -1.04 55.27 -61.38
C ILE A 645 -0.15 55.81 -62.51
N GLU A 646 0.93 55.11 -62.85
CA GLU A 646 1.79 55.44 -64.01
C GLU A 646 0.97 55.52 -65.32
N ARG A 647 0.01 54.61 -65.51
CA ARG A 647 -0.92 54.61 -66.66
C ARG A 647 -1.92 55.75 -66.62
N GLU A 648 -2.45 56.12 -65.46
CA GLU A 648 -3.33 57.27 -65.32
C GLU A 648 -2.57 58.59 -65.56
N GLU A 649 -1.31 58.69 -65.12
CA GLU A 649 -0.42 59.80 -65.42
C GLU A 649 -0.08 59.88 -66.92
N GLU A 650 0.25 58.76 -67.57
CA GLU A 650 0.40 58.67 -69.04
C GLU A 650 -0.86 59.22 -69.76
N VAL A 651 -2.05 58.79 -69.34
CA VAL A 651 -3.33 59.21 -69.90
C VAL A 651 -3.61 60.71 -69.67
N CYS A 652 -3.32 61.24 -68.48
CA CYS A 652 -3.41 62.69 -68.22
C CYS A 652 -2.49 63.50 -69.14
N ILE A 653 -1.23 63.05 -69.31
CA ILE A 653 -0.27 63.68 -70.23
C ILE A 653 -0.77 63.62 -71.69
N PHE A 654 -1.44 62.53 -72.10
CA PHE A 654 -2.07 62.46 -73.42
C PHE A 654 -3.26 63.42 -73.56
N TYR A 655 -4.13 63.55 -72.56
CA TYR A 655 -5.22 64.55 -72.59
C TYR A 655 -4.70 65.99 -72.66
N GLU A 656 -3.64 66.34 -71.94
CA GLU A 656 -3.02 67.66 -72.04
C GLU A 656 -2.42 67.90 -73.44
N LYS A 657 -1.71 66.91 -74.01
CA LYS A 657 -1.19 66.98 -75.38
C LYS A 657 -2.29 67.17 -76.43
N ILE A 658 -3.40 66.45 -76.30
CA ILE A 658 -4.58 66.60 -77.18
C ILE A 658 -5.17 68.01 -77.05
N ASN A 659 -5.38 68.51 -75.83
CA ASN A 659 -5.92 69.85 -75.57
C ASN A 659 -5.01 70.97 -76.13
N ILE A 660 -3.68 70.79 -76.05
CA ILE A 660 -2.70 71.68 -76.69
C ILE A 660 -2.83 71.62 -78.23
N GLN A 661 -2.92 70.41 -78.81
CA GLN A 661 -3.08 70.23 -80.26
C GLN A 661 -4.41 70.77 -80.78
N GLU A 662 -5.51 70.63 -80.04
CA GLU A 662 -6.82 71.22 -80.37
C GLU A 662 -6.77 72.75 -80.36
N LYS A 663 -6.09 73.37 -79.38
CA LYS A 663 -5.86 74.82 -79.35
C LYS A 663 -4.99 75.29 -80.51
N MET A 664 -3.92 74.55 -80.84
CA MET A 664 -3.09 74.86 -82.01
C MET A 664 -3.89 74.74 -83.31
N LYS A 665 -4.72 73.70 -83.45
CA LYS A 665 -5.63 73.50 -84.59
C LYS A 665 -6.63 74.65 -84.70
N LEU A 666 -7.29 75.03 -83.62
CA LEU A 666 -8.30 76.10 -83.61
C LEU A 666 -7.67 77.46 -83.93
N ASN A 667 -6.46 77.74 -83.44
CA ASN A 667 -5.70 78.94 -83.82
C ASN A 667 -5.35 78.93 -85.32
N ALA A 668 -4.93 77.79 -85.87
CA ALA A 668 -4.65 77.65 -87.31
C ALA A 668 -5.92 77.78 -88.17
N GLU A 669 -7.07 77.27 -87.70
CA GLU A 669 -8.38 77.43 -88.37
C GLU A 669 -8.81 78.91 -88.39
N ILE A 670 -8.55 79.67 -87.32
CA ILE A 670 -8.76 81.13 -87.28
C ILE A 670 -7.81 81.85 -88.25
N GLU A 671 -6.53 81.47 -88.29
CA GLU A 671 -5.57 82.08 -89.23
C GLU A 671 -5.91 81.81 -90.69
N ILE A 672 -6.33 80.58 -91.02
CA ILE A 672 -6.86 80.20 -92.33
C ILE A 672 -8.11 81.04 -92.66
N HIS A 673 -9.06 81.19 -91.74
CA HIS A 673 -10.25 82.04 -91.98
C HIS A 673 -9.86 83.51 -92.26
N VAL A 674 -8.89 84.05 -91.53
CA VAL A 674 -8.36 85.41 -91.78
C VAL A 674 -7.64 85.51 -93.13
N LEU A 675 -6.98 84.45 -93.61
CA LEU A 675 -6.40 84.39 -94.95
C LEU A 675 -7.49 84.28 -96.04
N ASP A 676 -8.53 83.48 -95.83
CA ASP A 676 -9.67 83.38 -96.75
C ASP A 676 -10.46 84.68 -96.84
N GLU A 677 -10.64 85.43 -95.75
CA GLU A 677 -11.23 86.76 -95.80
C GLU A 677 -10.36 87.78 -96.56
N LYS A 678 -9.03 87.72 -96.40
CA LYS A 678 -8.08 88.50 -97.22
C LYS A 678 -8.22 88.13 -98.71
N ILE A 679 -8.31 86.83 -99.03
CA ILE A 679 -8.52 86.35 -100.41
C ILE A 679 -9.89 86.82 -100.96
N ARG A 680 -10.96 86.76 -100.17
CA ARG A 680 -12.29 87.28 -100.55
C ARG A 680 -12.25 88.79 -100.83
N PHE A 681 -11.56 89.55 -99.99
CA PHE A 681 -11.39 91.00 -100.15
C PHE A 681 -10.54 91.35 -101.40
N LEU A 682 -9.49 90.58 -101.69
CA LEU A 682 -8.71 90.71 -102.92
C LEU A 682 -9.54 90.35 -104.17
N LYS A 683 -10.35 89.29 -104.13
CA LYS A 683 -11.30 88.94 -105.21
C LYS A 683 -12.30 90.08 -105.47
N LEU A 684 -12.83 90.71 -104.43
CA LEU A 684 -13.71 91.89 -104.55
C LEU A 684 -12.98 93.10 -105.18
N LYS A 685 -11.74 93.38 -104.77
CA LYS A 685 -10.90 94.44 -105.39
C LYS A 685 -10.63 94.18 -106.88
N ILE A 686 -10.38 92.93 -107.25
CA ILE A 686 -10.19 92.51 -108.66
C ILE A 686 -11.49 92.73 -109.45
N ALA A 687 -12.63 92.30 -108.94
CA ALA A 687 -13.94 92.46 -109.60
C ALA A 687 -14.30 93.94 -109.82
N GLU A 688 -14.09 94.81 -108.83
CA GLU A 688 -14.33 96.25 -108.98
C GLU A 688 -13.34 96.90 -109.96
N LYS A 689 -12.07 96.44 -110.02
CA LYS A 689 -11.13 96.90 -111.07
C LYS A 689 -11.52 96.43 -112.47
N GLN A 690 -12.01 95.20 -112.63
CA GLN A 690 -12.58 94.71 -113.90
C GLN A 690 -13.82 95.52 -114.31
N ARG A 691 -14.70 95.87 -113.37
CA ARG A 691 -15.84 96.76 -113.61
C ARG A 691 -15.41 98.16 -114.06
N GLN A 692 -14.40 98.74 -113.42
CA GLN A 692 -13.83 100.04 -113.83
C GLN A 692 -13.29 99.99 -115.26
N ILE A 693 -12.55 98.93 -115.63
CA ILE A 693 -12.07 98.71 -117.00
C ILE A 693 -13.25 98.60 -117.98
N HIS A 694 -14.30 97.85 -117.65
CA HIS A 694 -15.49 97.70 -118.51
C HIS A 694 -16.24 99.03 -118.73
N VAL A 695 -16.35 99.88 -117.70
CA VAL A 695 -16.94 101.23 -117.84
C VAL A 695 -16.07 102.11 -118.74
N THR A 696 -14.75 102.13 -118.55
CA THR A 696 -13.82 102.88 -119.42
C THR A 696 -13.88 102.39 -120.87
N GLN A 697 -13.99 101.08 -121.10
CA GLN A 697 -14.18 100.51 -122.45
C GLN A 697 -15.50 100.96 -123.09
N LYS A 698 -16.59 101.11 -122.32
CA LYS A 698 -17.87 101.63 -122.81
C LYS A 698 -17.88 103.14 -123.10
N LEU A 699 -16.97 103.91 -122.50
CA LEU A 699 -16.78 105.34 -122.79
C LEU A 699 -15.82 105.59 -123.97
N LEU A 700 -15.11 104.56 -124.44
CA LEU A 700 -14.18 104.68 -125.56
C LEU A 700 -14.85 105.07 -126.91
N PRO A 701 -16.04 104.57 -127.28
CA PRO A 701 -16.70 104.96 -128.53
C PRO A 701 -17.18 106.42 -128.52
N THR A 702 -17.73 106.91 -127.41
CA THR A 702 -18.14 108.32 -127.27
C THR A 702 -16.96 109.27 -127.23
N LYS A 703 -15.80 108.87 -126.68
CA LYS A 703 -14.57 109.64 -126.89
C LYS A 703 -14.21 109.69 -128.39
N LYS A 704 -14.26 108.56 -129.09
CA LYS A 704 -13.94 108.50 -130.54
C LYS A 704 -14.89 109.33 -131.42
N SER A 705 -16.18 109.43 -131.07
CA SER A 705 -17.10 110.33 -131.81
C SER A 705 -16.78 111.80 -131.53
N LEU A 706 -16.52 112.17 -130.26
CA LEU A 706 -16.11 113.53 -129.90
C LEU A 706 -14.75 113.92 -130.52
N ASP A 707 -13.78 113.00 -130.59
CA ASP A 707 -12.50 113.20 -131.28
C ASP A 707 -12.71 113.45 -132.79
N ALA A 708 -13.70 112.77 -133.41
CA ALA A 708 -14.04 112.96 -134.82
C ALA A 708 -14.85 114.25 -135.08
N GLU A 709 -15.78 114.61 -134.19
CA GLU A 709 -16.49 115.89 -134.20
C GLU A 709 -15.52 117.07 -134.04
N LEU A 710 -14.51 116.94 -133.15
CA LEU A 710 -13.41 117.88 -133.04
C LEU A 710 -12.62 118.01 -134.33
N ALA A 711 -12.29 116.90 -135.00
CA ALA A 711 -11.59 116.94 -136.29
C ALA A 711 -12.41 117.66 -137.38
N VAL A 712 -13.73 117.44 -137.44
CA VAL A 712 -14.63 118.17 -138.35
C VAL A 712 -14.69 119.66 -138.01
N LEU A 713 -14.85 120.01 -136.73
CA LEU A 713 -14.82 121.40 -136.26
C LEU A 713 -13.48 122.08 -136.55
N GLN A 714 -12.36 121.34 -136.49
CA GLN A 714 -11.03 121.87 -136.75
C GLN A 714 -10.77 122.07 -138.25
N ILE A 715 -11.39 121.27 -139.13
CA ILE A 715 -11.43 121.50 -140.59
C ILE A 715 -12.34 122.69 -140.95
N GLN A 716 -13.50 122.82 -140.30
CA GLN A 716 -14.36 124.00 -140.46
C GLN A 716 -13.66 125.27 -139.96
N PHE A 717 -12.94 125.19 -138.84
CA PHE A 717 -12.11 126.27 -138.33
C PHE A 717 -10.97 126.62 -139.28
N SER A 718 -10.28 125.63 -139.89
CA SER A 718 -9.24 125.94 -140.88
C SER A 718 -9.81 126.67 -142.09
N GLN A 719 -10.92 126.19 -142.65
CA GLN A 719 -11.65 126.87 -143.75
C GLN A 719 -12.09 128.30 -143.37
N CYS A 720 -12.55 128.52 -142.14
CA CYS A 720 -12.85 129.86 -141.64
C CYS A 720 -11.59 130.71 -141.50
N THR A 721 -10.47 130.18 -140.99
CA THR A 721 -9.21 130.95 -140.87
C THR A 721 -8.60 131.29 -142.22
N ASP A 722 -8.71 130.45 -143.25
CA ASP A 722 -8.25 130.79 -144.60
C ASP A 722 -9.12 131.89 -145.23
N ARG A 723 -10.43 131.84 -144.99
CA ARG A 723 -11.37 132.90 -145.38
C ARG A 723 -11.15 134.21 -144.60
N ILE A 724 -10.63 134.12 -143.37
CA ILE A 724 -10.17 135.27 -142.59
C ILE A 724 -8.86 135.82 -143.16
N LYS A 725 -7.86 134.99 -143.51
CA LYS A 725 -6.58 135.45 -144.11
C LYS A 725 -6.77 136.26 -145.40
N ASP A 726 -7.74 135.90 -146.24
CA ASP A 726 -8.04 136.66 -147.45
C ASP A 726 -8.80 137.98 -147.18
N LEU A 727 -9.44 138.11 -146.02
CA LEU A 727 -10.01 139.38 -145.53
C LEU A 727 -8.97 140.22 -144.76
N GLU A 728 -8.04 139.60 -144.03
CA GLU A 728 -6.92 140.26 -143.35
C GLU A 728 -6.02 140.99 -144.35
N LYS A 729 -5.72 140.37 -145.50
CA LYS A 729 -5.04 141.00 -146.66
C LYS A 729 -5.74 142.26 -147.18
N GLN A 730 -7.03 142.45 -146.89
CA GLN A 730 -7.83 143.60 -147.33
C GLN A 730 -7.97 144.69 -146.26
N PHE A 731 -7.44 144.51 -145.03
CA PHE A 731 -7.75 145.37 -143.89
C PHE A 731 -6.57 146.08 -143.18
N VAL A 732 -5.39 145.46 -143.03
CA VAL A 732 -4.22 146.05 -142.31
C VAL A 732 -2.91 145.51 -142.91
N ASN A 733 -1.72 146.14 -142.94
CA ASN A 733 -1.19 147.52 -142.84
C ASN A 733 -2.01 148.70 -142.29
N PRO A 734 -1.41 149.58 -141.44
CA PRO A 734 -0.36 149.32 -140.44
C PRO A 734 -0.67 149.99 -139.06
N GLU A 735 0.16 149.70 -138.03
CA GLU A 735 0.10 150.28 -136.65
C GLU A 735 -1.17 149.93 -135.82
N ASP A 736 -1.14 149.66 -134.52
CA ASP A 736 -0.03 149.17 -133.68
C ASP A 736 -0.48 148.21 -132.56
N LYS A 737 0.48 147.59 -131.87
CA LYS A 737 0.38 146.53 -130.87
C LYS A 737 -0.63 146.83 -129.74
N ASN A 738 -1.44 145.82 -129.36
CA ASN A 738 -1.68 145.57 -127.93
C ASN A 738 -2.24 144.18 -127.56
N ARG A 739 -1.94 143.75 -126.32
CA ARG A 739 -2.79 142.94 -125.42
C ARG A 739 -2.77 141.38 -125.46
N THR A 740 -1.59 140.77 -125.25
CA THR A 740 -1.45 139.40 -124.70
C THR A 740 -0.97 139.41 -123.23
N ARG A 741 -1.25 138.35 -122.43
CA ARG A 741 -0.75 138.21 -121.03
C ARG A 741 -0.82 136.76 -120.49
N PHE A 742 0.10 136.38 -119.57
CA PHE A 742 0.14 135.13 -118.77
C PHE A 742 0.45 135.42 -117.28
N LEU A 743 0.23 134.46 -116.34
CA LEU A 743 0.55 134.54 -114.88
C LEU A 743 0.86 133.15 -114.21
N PRO A 744 1.50 133.06 -113.00
CA PRO A 744 2.21 131.85 -112.49
C PRO A 744 1.96 131.40 -111.01
N GLY A 745 2.71 130.38 -110.49
CA GLY A 745 2.74 129.88 -109.09
C GLY A 745 3.99 129.01 -108.73
N LYS A 746 4.21 128.62 -107.45
CA LYS A 746 5.43 127.90 -106.92
C LYS A 746 5.20 127.03 -105.64
N ASP A 747 6.13 126.11 -105.35
CA ASP A 747 6.20 125.19 -104.18
C ASP A 747 7.41 125.40 -103.22
N MET A 748 7.48 124.62 -102.11
CA MET A 748 8.42 124.72 -100.95
C MET A 748 9.62 123.74 -100.99
N THR A 749 10.63 123.94 -100.12
CA THR A 749 11.97 123.30 -100.18
C THR A 749 12.35 122.33 -99.03
N GLU A 750 13.34 121.46 -99.28
CA GLU A 750 13.67 120.25 -98.49
C GLU A 750 14.17 120.48 -97.05
N GLU A 751 14.88 121.59 -96.75
CA GLU A 751 15.47 121.80 -95.41
C GLU A 751 14.44 121.88 -94.28
N GLU A 752 13.21 122.34 -94.57
CA GLU A 752 12.12 122.37 -93.61
C GLU A 752 11.51 120.99 -93.35
N MET A 753 11.73 120.04 -94.26
CA MET A 753 11.28 118.65 -94.15
C MET A 753 12.20 117.87 -93.20
N ILE A 754 13.52 118.01 -93.35
CA ILE A 754 14.54 117.31 -92.55
C ILE A 754 14.44 117.71 -91.08
N LYS A 755 14.37 119.02 -90.77
CA LYS A 755 14.21 119.54 -89.39
C LYS A 755 12.95 119.03 -88.67
N LYS A 756 11.95 118.56 -89.43
CA LYS A 756 10.71 117.94 -88.92
C LYS A 756 10.85 116.44 -88.68
N LEU A 757 11.80 115.78 -89.33
CA LEU A 757 12.07 114.35 -89.25
C LEU A 757 12.91 114.05 -87.99
N ASP A 758 14.02 114.76 -87.80
CA ASP A 758 14.89 114.67 -86.61
C ASP A 758 14.09 114.86 -85.31
N ALA A 759 13.14 115.80 -85.33
CA ALA A 759 12.27 116.13 -84.20
C ALA A 759 11.25 115.02 -83.85
N LEU A 760 10.93 114.13 -84.79
CA LEU A 760 10.07 112.97 -84.58
C LEU A 760 10.89 111.76 -84.11
N GLU A 761 12.07 111.51 -84.65
CA GLU A 761 12.95 110.42 -84.20
C GLU A 761 13.35 110.59 -82.72
N LEU A 762 13.66 111.81 -82.29
CA LEU A 762 14.01 112.11 -80.89
C LEU A 762 12.81 111.94 -79.92
N GLN A 763 11.58 112.07 -80.41
CA GLN A 763 10.38 111.70 -79.64
C GLN A 763 10.15 110.19 -79.59
N LEU A 764 10.49 109.46 -80.67
CA LEU A 764 10.31 108.03 -80.79
C LEU A 764 11.27 107.27 -79.86
N ALA A 765 12.56 107.62 -79.84
CA ALA A 765 13.54 107.04 -78.91
C ALA A 765 13.13 107.22 -77.43
N LYS A 766 12.61 108.41 -77.07
CA LYS A 766 12.05 108.68 -75.72
C LYS A 766 10.77 107.90 -75.39
N LYS A 767 10.13 107.26 -76.36
CA LYS A 767 8.99 106.36 -76.14
C LYS A 767 9.42 104.91 -76.03
N GLU A 768 10.51 104.52 -76.68
CA GLU A 768 11.11 103.19 -76.55
C GLU A 768 11.76 103.00 -75.16
N GLU A 769 12.49 104.00 -74.67
CA GLU A 769 13.03 104.00 -73.29
C GLU A 769 11.92 103.85 -72.23
N GLN A 770 10.82 104.60 -72.38
CA GLN A 770 9.63 104.51 -71.52
C GLN A 770 8.82 103.21 -71.67
N LEU A 771 9.05 102.43 -72.73
CA LEU A 771 8.50 101.09 -72.88
C LEU A 771 9.38 100.07 -72.15
N LEU A 772 10.69 100.12 -72.34
CA LEU A 772 11.63 99.19 -71.69
C LEU A 772 11.59 99.27 -70.15
N GLU A 773 11.46 100.48 -69.58
CA GLU A 773 11.22 100.63 -68.13
C GLU A 773 9.92 99.94 -67.68
N LYS A 774 8.85 100.06 -68.48
CA LYS A 774 7.55 99.44 -68.18
C LYS A 774 7.56 97.94 -68.37
N ASP A 775 8.28 97.42 -69.35
CA ASP A 775 8.43 95.97 -69.56
C ASP A 775 9.25 95.33 -68.43
N PHE A 776 10.29 96.01 -67.92
CA PHE A 776 11.02 95.56 -66.74
C PHE A 776 10.16 95.55 -65.47
N ILE A 777 9.36 96.61 -65.26
CA ILE A 777 8.36 96.65 -64.17
C ILE A 777 7.31 95.54 -64.36
N TYR A 778 6.83 95.33 -65.59
CA TYR A 778 5.86 94.30 -65.92
C TYR A 778 6.41 92.90 -65.66
N GLU A 779 7.66 92.59 -66.04
CA GLU A 779 8.25 91.27 -65.77
C GLU A 779 8.39 91.01 -64.26
N GLN A 780 8.80 92.02 -63.49
CA GLN A 780 8.93 91.89 -62.03
C GLN A 780 7.56 91.81 -61.32
N VAL A 781 6.55 92.53 -61.81
CA VAL A 781 5.15 92.41 -61.37
C VAL A 781 4.59 91.03 -61.75
N SER A 782 4.86 90.52 -62.95
CA SER A 782 4.48 89.16 -63.39
C SER A 782 5.13 88.11 -62.49
N ARG A 783 6.45 88.13 -62.28
CA ARG A 783 7.15 87.19 -61.39
C ARG A 783 6.63 87.21 -59.94
N LEU A 784 6.20 88.38 -59.43
CA LEU A 784 5.53 88.48 -58.12
C LEU A 784 4.10 87.96 -58.16
N THR A 785 3.36 88.27 -59.23
CA THR A 785 1.99 87.81 -59.46
C THR A 785 1.93 86.30 -59.62
N ASP A 786 2.85 85.69 -60.36
CA ASP A 786 2.98 84.25 -60.56
C ASP A 786 3.35 83.55 -59.25
N ARG A 787 4.28 84.09 -58.46
CA ARG A 787 4.59 83.55 -57.12
C ARG A 787 3.39 83.63 -56.17
N LEU A 788 2.60 84.69 -56.25
CA LEU A 788 1.30 84.79 -55.56
C LEU A 788 0.29 83.82 -56.15
N TYR A 789 0.25 83.63 -57.47
CA TYR A 789 -0.70 82.77 -58.16
C TYR A 789 -0.43 81.30 -57.87
N SER A 790 0.82 80.82 -57.90
CA SER A 790 1.19 79.46 -57.49
C SER A 790 0.84 79.18 -56.03
N LYS A 791 1.14 80.11 -55.10
CA LYS A 791 0.68 79.99 -53.70
C LYS A 791 -0.84 79.95 -53.60
N THR A 792 -1.52 80.85 -54.31
CA THR A 792 -3.00 80.92 -54.31
C THR A 792 -3.62 79.71 -55.03
N GLN A 793 -2.93 79.06 -55.96
CA GLN A 793 -3.40 77.87 -56.68
C GLN A 793 -3.35 76.64 -55.76
N ALA A 794 -2.27 76.48 -54.98
CA ALA A 794 -2.21 75.49 -53.91
C ALA A 794 -3.34 75.72 -52.89
N TYR A 795 -3.46 76.96 -52.36
CA TYR A 795 -4.53 77.28 -51.43
C TYR A 795 -5.93 77.18 -52.05
N LYS A 796 -6.13 77.41 -53.36
CA LYS A 796 -7.42 77.21 -54.04
C LYS A 796 -7.85 75.75 -54.02
N GLN A 797 -6.93 74.80 -54.22
CA GLN A 797 -7.24 73.37 -54.20
C GLN A 797 -7.76 72.95 -52.82
N ASP A 798 -7.05 73.33 -51.75
CA ASP A 798 -7.42 73.07 -50.36
C ASP A 798 -8.67 73.83 -49.94
N THR A 799 -8.80 75.11 -50.31
CA THR A 799 -9.97 75.95 -50.00
C THR A 799 -11.21 75.46 -50.73
N LEU A 800 -11.09 74.91 -51.95
CA LEU A 800 -12.21 74.33 -52.69
C LEU A 800 -12.61 72.96 -52.13
N LEU A 801 -11.66 72.15 -51.65
CA LEU A 801 -11.95 70.95 -50.86
C LEU A 801 -12.62 71.31 -49.53
N LEU A 802 -12.14 72.35 -48.84
CA LEU A 802 -12.72 72.85 -47.59
C LEU A 802 -14.13 73.41 -47.82
N ALA A 803 -14.36 74.18 -48.88
CA ALA A 803 -15.68 74.71 -49.24
C ALA A 803 -16.66 73.60 -49.67
N LYS A 804 -16.20 72.58 -50.40
CA LYS A 804 -17.02 71.39 -50.71
C LYS A 804 -17.38 70.62 -49.43
N LYS A 805 -16.43 70.42 -48.51
CA LYS A 805 -16.68 69.82 -47.19
C LYS A 805 -17.66 70.69 -46.38
N MET A 806 -17.45 72.00 -46.31
CA MET A 806 -18.26 72.96 -45.55
C MET A 806 -19.70 73.04 -46.08
N ASN A 807 -19.92 73.08 -47.40
CA ASN A 807 -21.26 72.96 -47.99
C ASN A 807 -21.89 71.59 -47.73
N GLY A 808 -21.09 70.51 -47.74
CA GLY A 808 -21.54 69.17 -47.35
C GLY A 808 -21.98 69.08 -45.90
N TYR A 809 -21.23 69.70 -44.97
CA TYR A 809 -21.62 69.83 -43.56
C TYR A 809 -22.85 70.73 -43.41
N GLN A 810 -22.92 71.87 -44.10
CA GLN A 810 -24.06 72.78 -44.03
C GLN A 810 -25.36 72.14 -44.56
N LYS A 811 -25.27 71.27 -45.59
CA LYS A 811 -26.41 70.44 -46.01
C LYS A 811 -26.76 69.41 -44.94
N LYS A 812 -25.80 68.62 -44.43
CA LYS A 812 -26.05 67.67 -43.33
C LYS A 812 -26.67 68.32 -42.09
N ILE A 813 -26.27 69.55 -41.76
CA ILE A 813 -26.83 70.36 -40.67
C ILE A 813 -28.30 70.71 -40.98
N LYS A 814 -28.63 71.15 -42.20
CA LYS A 814 -30.03 71.38 -42.60
C LYS A 814 -30.87 70.11 -42.53
N ASP A 815 -30.40 69.03 -43.15
CA ASP A 815 -31.03 67.71 -43.14
C ASP A 815 -31.24 67.18 -41.69
N ALA A 816 -30.34 67.55 -40.76
CA ALA A 816 -30.44 67.22 -39.34
C ALA A 816 -31.40 68.15 -38.57
N THR A 817 -31.42 69.45 -38.84
CA THR A 817 -32.40 70.37 -38.24
C THR A 817 -33.83 70.10 -38.70
N GLU A 818 -34.06 69.68 -39.94
CA GLU A 818 -35.39 69.25 -40.40
C GLU A 818 -35.85 67.98 -39.66
N LYS A 819 -34.98 66.98 -39.51
CA LYS A 819 -35.25 65.78 -38.70
C LYS A 819 -35.45 66.10 -37.23
N MET A 820 -34.70 67.06 -36.67
CA MET A 820 -34.87 67.52 -35.30
C MET A 820 -36.20 68.26 -35.10
N MET A 821 -36.63 69.08 -36.07
CA MET A 821 -37.95 69.74 -36.02
C MET A 821 -39.09 68.71 -36.12
N ALA A 822 -38.96 67.67 -36.96
CA ALA A 822 -39.91 66.57 -37.00
C ALA A 822 -39.97 65.81 -35.66
N LEU A 823 -38.82 65.45 -35.08
CA LEU A 823 -38.75 64.78 -33.78
C LEU A 823 -39.28 65.67 -32.64
N VAL A 824 -39.06 66.98 -32.67
CA VAL A 824 -39.64 67.92 -31.68
C VAL A 824 -41.17 68.00 -31.81
N ALA A 825 -41.70 67.94 -33.04
CA ALA A 825 -43.15 67.86 -33.26
C ALA A 825 -43.73 66.54 -32.72
N GLU A 826 -43.11 65.39 -33.02
CA GLU A 826 -43.52 64.10 -32.47
C GLU A 826 -43.43 64.08 -30.93
N LEU A 827 -42.34 64.57 -30.37
CA LEU A 827 -42.10 64.56 -28.92
C LEU A 827 -43.08 65.48 -28.18
N SER A 828 -43.46 66.63 -28.75
CA SER A 828 -44.53 67.47 -28.18
C SER A 828 -45.89 66.79 -28.21
N MET A 829 -46.21 66.05 -29.28
CA MET A 829 -47.44 65.24 -29.37
C MET A 829 -47.44 64.07 -28.36
N LYS A 830 -46.29 63.42 -28.13
CA LYS A 830 -46.14 62.39 -27.08
C LYS A 830 -46.20 62.97 -25.67
N GLN A 831 -45.72 64.19 -25.44
CA GLN A 831 -45.86 64.89 -24.16
C GLN A 831 -47.32 65.22 -23.85
N ALA A 832 -48.11 65.68 -24.84
CA ALA A 832 -49.54 65.91 -24.66
C ALA A 832 -50.27 64.62 -24.23
N LEU A 833 -50.09 63.52 -24.96
CA LEU A 833 -50.66 62.22 -24.62
C LEU A 833 -50.21 61.70 -23.24
N ALA A 834 -48.96 61.94 -22.85
CA ALA A 834 -48.46 61.55 -21.52
C ALA A 834 -49.13 62.35 -20.39
N ILE A 835 -49.44 63.63 -20.60
CA ILE A 835 -50.16 64.48 -19.65
C ILE A 835 -51.62 64.02 -19.50
N GLU A 836 -52.28 63.67 -20.61
CA GLU A 836 -53.65 63.11 -20.58
C GLU A 836 -53.71 61.79 -19.81
N LEU A 837 -52.81 60.84 -20.12
CA LEU A 837 -52.72 59.57 -19.41
C LEU A 837 -52.35 59.74 -17.92
N GLN A 838 -51.47 60.69 -17.58
CA GLN A 838 -51.12 60.96 -16.18
C GLN A 838 -52.28 61.62 -15.40
N LYS A 839 -53.17 62.35 -16.08
CA LYS A 839 -54.42 62.85 -15.50
C LYS A 839 -55.42 61.71 -15.27
N GLU A 840 -55.59 60.82 -16.24
CA GLU A 840 -56.48 59.65 -16.10
C GLU A 840 -56.03 58.73 -14.96
N VAL A 841 -54.71 58.45 -14.85
CA VAL A 841 -54.16 57.64 -13.73
C VAL A 841 -54.53 58.24 -12.37
N LYS A 842 -54.37 59.55 -12.18
CA LYS A 842 -54.76 60.22 -10.92
C LYS A 842 -56.25 60.10 -10.63
N GLU A 843 -57.10 60.30 -11.64
CA GLU A 843 -58.55 60.16 -11.48
C GLU A 843 -58.97 58.74 -11.09
N LYS A 844 -58.19 57.71 -11.50
CA LYS A 844 -58.37 56.32 -11.03
C LYS A 844 -57.78 56.06 -9.65
N GLU A 845 -56.63 56.65 -9.31
CA GLU A 845 -56.00 56.55 -7.98
C GLU A 845 -56.90 57.18 -6.90
N ASP A 846 -57.42 58.39 -7.12
CA ASP A 846 -58.35 59.08 -6.21
C ASP A 846 -59.66 58.29 -6.06
N PHE A 847 -60.16 57.66 -7.13
CA PHE A 847 -61.33 56.79 -7.09
C PHE A 847 -61.09 55.53 -6.24
N ILE A 848 -59.95 54.85 -6.41
CA ILE A 848 -59.56 53.68 -5.60
C ILE A 848 -59.38 54.06 -4.14
N PHE A 849 -58.72 55.20 -3.84
CA PHE A 849 -58.56 55.71 -2.48
C PHE A 849 -59.91 56.01 -1.81
N SER A 850 -60.83 56.64 -2.54
CA SER A 850 -62.21 56.89 -2.10
C SER A 850 -62.97 55.59 -1.78
N CYS A 851 -62.76 54.53 -2.56
CA CYS A 851 -63.38 53.23 -2.33
C CYS A 851 -62.77 52.50 -1.12
N ASN A 852 -61.45 52.44 -1.02
CA ASN A 852 -60.75 51.82 0.11
C ASN A 852 -61.12 52.51 1.43
N SER A 853 -61.15 53.84 1.46
CA SER A 853 -61.51 54.60 2.66
C SER A 853 -63.00 54.55 3.04
N ARG A 854 -63.86 53.98 2.17
CA ARG A 854 -65.24 53.56 2.52
C ARG A 854 -65.25 52.15 3.11
N ILE A 855 -64.54 51.20 2.49
CA ILE A 855 -64.38 49.83 3.01
C ILE A 855 -63.82 49.85 4.44
N GLU A 856 -62.75 50.59 4.70
CA GLU A 856 -62.13 50.75 6.03
C GLU A 856 -63.10 51.31 7.09
N LYS A 857 -64.12 52.07 6.67
CA LYS A 857 -65.13 52.67 7.55
C LYS A 857 -66.42 51.85 7.63
N GLY A 858 -66.46 50.66 7.03
CA GLY A 858 -67.66 49.83 6.96
C GLY A 858 -68.81 50.44 6.14
N LEU A 859 -68.51 51.45 5.31
CA LEU A 859 -69.50 52.13 4.48
C LEU A 859 -69.65 51.44 3.12
N PRO A 860 -70.87 51.39 2.54
CA PRO A 860 -71.08 50.84 1.21
C PRO A 860 -70.19 51.47 0.14
N LEU A 861 -69.72 50.63 -0.79
CA LEU A 861 -69.01 51.07 -1.99
C LEU A 861 -69.89 52.00 -2.85
N ASN A 862 -69.27 52.72 -3.79
CA ASN A 862 -70.01 53.70 -4.56
C ASN A 862 -71.08 53.05 -5.46
N LYS A 863 -72.24 53.70 -5.61
CA LYS A 863 -73.39 53.19 -6.41
C LYS A 863 -73.10 53.01 -7.91
N GLU A 864 -71.88 53.31 -8.35
CA GLU A 864 -71.37 53.01 -9.69
C GLU A 864 -70.75 51.62 -9.72
N ILE A 865 -69.91 51.27 -8.74
CA ILE A 865 -69.38 49.92 -8.55
C ILE A 865 -70.53 48.93 -8.29
N GLU A 866 -71.56 49.32 -7.52
CA GLU A 866 -72.76 48.51 -7.35
C GLU A 866 -73.49 48.24 -8.69
N ARG A 867 -73.58 49.26 -9.56
CA ARG A 867 -74.21 49.13 -10.89
C ARG A 867 -73.35 48.36 -11.89
N GLU A 868 -72.02 48.46 -11.79
CA GLU A 868 -71.08 47.67 -12.59
C GLU A 868 -71.00 46.22 -12.10
N TRP A 869 -71.03 45.96 -10.79
CA TRP A 869 -71.11 44.61 -10.23
C TRP A 869 -72.42 43.92 -10.60
N LEU A 870 -73.56 44.64 -10.51
CA LEU A 870 -74.85 44.17 -11.04
C LEU A 870 -74.85 44.05 -12.58
N LYS A 871 -73.89 44.65 -13.29
CA LYS A 871 -73.71 44.45 -14.73
C LYS A 871 -72.86 43.21 -15.01
N VAL A 872 -71.75 43.01 -14.29
CA VAL A 872 -70.95 41.77 -14.34
C VAL A 872 -71.82 40.56 -14.00
N LEU A 873 -72.65 40.62 -12.95
CA LEU A 873 -73.60 39.55 -12.63
C LEU A 873 -74.60 39.28 -13.77
N ARG A 874 -75.16 40.31 -14.42
CA ARG A 874 -76.02 40.12 -15.61
C ARG A 874 -75.24 39.56 -16.81
N ASP A 875 -74.00 39.97 -17.00
CA ASP A 875 -73.14 39.53 -18.11
C ASP A 875 -72.67 38.07 -17.86
N GLU A 876 -72.49 37.66 -16.60
CA GLU A 876 -72.25 36.27 -16.15
C GLU A 876 -73.51 35.39 -16.26
N GLU A 877 -74.69 35.90 -15.87
CA GLU A 877 -75.98 35.23 -16.12
C GLU A 877 -76.21 35.03 -17.62
N MET A 878 -75.95 36.04 -18.44
CA MET A 878 -76.00 35.94 -19.90
C MET A 878 -74.96 34.94 -20.44
N TYR A 879 -73.78 34.84 -19.85
CA TYR A 879 -72.78 33.83 -20.21
C TYR A 879 -73.24 32.41 -19.84
N ALA A 880 -73.84 32.22 -18.67
CA ALA A 880 -74.42 30.95 -18.24
C ALA A 880 -75.59 30.52 -19.14
N VAL A 881 -76.46 31.46 -19.51
CA VAL A 881 -77.54 31.24 -20.49
C VAL A 881 -76.95 30.88 -21.87
N ALA A 882 -75.96 31.62 -22.37
CA ALA A 882 -75.32 31.33 -23.66
C ALA A 882 -74.57 29.98 -23.69
N ILE A 883 -74.05 29.53 -22.55
CA ILE A 883 -73.49 28.17 -22.40
C ILE A 883 -74.61 27.12 -22.42
N ALA A 884 -75.71 27.33 -21.70
CA ALA A 884 -76.87 26.44 -21.70
C ALA A 884 -77.56 26.35 -23.08
N GLU A 885 -77.60 27.45 -23.85
CA GLU A 885 -78.08 27.46 -25.22
C GLU A 885 -77.11 26.74 -26.17
N LYS A 886 -75.80 26.92 -26.03
CA LYS A 886 -74.80 26.09 -26.74
C LYS A 886 -74.98 24.59 -26.47
N SER A 887 -75.35 24.20 -25.26
CA SER A 887 -75.68 22.80 -24.93
C SER A 887 -76.96 22.30 -25.60
N ARG A 888 -77.91 23.18 -25.96
CA ARG A 888 -79.16 22.82 -26.67
C ARG A 888 -79.03 22.85 -28.20
N VAL A 889 -78.16 23.68 -28.77
CA VAL A 889 -78.01 23.88 -30.22
C VAL A 889 -77.20 22.76 -30.91
N SER A 890 -76.63 21.81 -30.16
CA SER A 890 -75.91 20.64 -30.71
C SER A 890 -76.82 19.63 -31.46
N PHE A 891 -78.15 19.78 -31.41
CA PHE A 891 -79.12 18.89 -32.07
C PHE A 891 -80.18 19.69 -32.87
N GLY A 892 -79.76 20.37 -33.94
CA GLY A 892 -80.71 21.12 -34.79
C GLY A 892 -80.16 21.67 -36.11
N PHE A 893 -80.59 21.05 -37.22
CA PHE A 893 -80.74 21.63 -38.56
C PHE A 893 -79.57 22.37 -39.24
N TYR A 894 -78.84 21.57 -40.01
CA TYR A 894 -78.52 21.83 -41.43
C TYR A 894 -79.57 22.66 -42.22
N VAL A 895 -79.13 23.31 -43.32
CA VAL A 895 -79.91 23.97 -44.40
C VAL A 895 -80.34 25.46 -44.22
N ALA A 896 -79.36 26.35 -44.46
CA ALA A 896 -79.31 27.32 -45.58
C ALA A 896 -80.25 28.55 -45.75
N PHE A 897 -79.59 29.62 -46.26
CA PHE A 897 -80.00 30.57 -47.32
C PHE A 897 -80.77 31.90 -47.03
N VAL A 898 -80.21 33.00 -47.60
CA VAL A 898 -80.86 34.29 -48.03
C VAL A 898 -81.38 35.22 -46.90
N LYS A 899 -80.93 36.49 -46.74
CA LYS A 899 -81.30 37.67 -47.58
C LYS A 899 -80.52 38.96 -47.19
N TRP A 900 -80.22 39.84 -48.18
CA TRP A 900 -80.13 41.31 -48.04
C TRP A 900 -81.49 41.91 -48.51
N PRO A 901 -81.98 43.09 -48.05
CA PRO A 901 -81.29 44.39 -47.88
C PRO A 901 -81.65 45.11 -46.55
N GLY A 902 -81.36 46.39 -46.24
CA GLY A 902 -80.49 47.41 -46.88
C GLY A 902 -81.13 48.83 -46.96
N LYS A 903 -80.37 49.88 -46.55
CA LYS A 903 -80.68 51.35 -46.57
C LYS A 903 -81.81 51.82 -45.62
N ALA A 904 -81.82 53.08 -45.12
CA ALA A 904 -80.86 54.20 -45.13
C ALA A 904 -80.75 54.77 -43.67
N ILE A 905 -80.57 56.05 -43.27
CA ILE A 905 -80.51 57.42 -43.86
C ILE A 905 -79.51 58.26 -42.98
N PHE A 906 -79.34 59.60 -42.96
CA PHE A 906 -80.11 60.76 -43.44
C PHE A 906 -79.22 61.86 -44.11
N ARG A 907 -78.94 63.01 -43.47
CA ARG A 907 -78.30 64.24 -44.01
C ARG A 907 -77.73 65.08 -42.85
N GLY A 908 -76.82 66.07 -43.02
CA GLY A 908 -76.07 66.55 -44.20
C GLY A 908 -75.75 68.06 -44.15
N PHE A 909 -75.09 68.59 -45.21
CA PHE A 909 -74.80 70.03 -45.49
C PHE A 909 -73.75 70.72 -44.59
N ASN A 910 -72.96 71.74 -45.00
CA ASN A 910 -72.89 72.55 -46.25
C ASN A 910 -71.42 73.02 -46.56
N PRO A 911 -71.02 73.43 -47.80
CA PRO A 911 -69.59 73.60 -48.17
C PRO A 911 -69.10 75.01 -48.58
N SER A 912 -67.76 75.16 -48.65
CA SER A 912 -66.95 76.18 -49.38
C SER A 912 -65.46 75.73 -49.34
N LYS A 913 -64.47 76.16 -50.14
CA LYS A 913 -64.31 76.97 -51.38
C LYS A 913 -62.95 76.51 -52.05
N ILE A 914 -62.64 76.67 -53.35
CA ILE A 914 -61.99 77.83 -54.02
C ILE A 914 -60.80 78.40 -53.19
N TYR A 915 -59.52 78.49 -53.61
CA TYR A 915 -58.80 78.61 -54.91
C TYR A 915 -57.30 78.16 -54.70
N GLU A 916 -56.34 78.00 -55.64
CA GLU A 916 -56.22 77.87 -57.13
C GLU A 916 -54.77 77.36 -57.49
N ASN A 917 -54.49 77.14 -58.79
CA ASN A 917 -53.20 77.13 -59.53
C ASN A 917 -52.25 75.90 -59.58
N PHE A 918 -51.91 75.57 -60.84
CA PHE A 918 -50.96 74.59 -61.41
C PHE A 918 -49.65 75.36 -61.85
N PRO A 919 -48.54 74.80 -62.44
CA PRO A 919 -48.56 73.81 -63.55
C PRO A 919 -47.39 72.79 -63.77
N THR A 920 -47.75 71.71 -64.48
CA THR A 920 -47.04 70.93 -65.53
C THR A 920 -45.54 70.57 -65.48
N LEU A 921 -45.26 69.26 -65.40
CA LEU A 921 -44.76 68.36 -66.49
C LEU A 921 -44.11 68.97 -67.76
N PRO A 922 -43.06 68.34 -68.36
CA PRO A 922 -43.18 67.09 -69.17
C PRO A 922 -42.34 65.90 -68.62
N TYR A 923 -42.65 64.61 -68.86
CA TYR A 923 -42.49 63.80 -70.10
C TYR A 923 -41.06 63.85 -70.70
N THR A 924 -40.39 62.75 -71.08
CA THR A 924 -40.87 61.54 -71.78
C THR A 924 -40.27 60.19 -71.33
N VAL A 925 -40.92 59.12 -71.81
CA VAL A 925 -40.66 57.65 -71.80
C VAL A 925 -40.68 57.20 -73.30
N PRO A 926 -40.27 56.01 -73.83
CA PRO A 926 -39.83 54.71 -73.27
C PRO A 926 -38.34 54.35 -73.66
N THR A 927 -37.80 53.16 -74.03
CA THR A 927 -38.33 51.81 -74.43
C THR A 927 -37.24 50.70 -74.42
N VAL A 928 -37.66 49.41 -74.39
CA VAL A 928 -37.04 48.19 -75.01
C VAL A 928 -35.58 47.82 -74.61
N ILE A 929 -35.30 46.71 -73.90
CA ILE A 929 -35.47 45.26 -74.20
C ILE A 929 -34.53 44.74 -75.31
N ARG A 930 -33.54 43.91 -74.92
CA ARG A 930 -32.93 42.70 -75.57
C ARG A 930 -31.56 42.48 -74.90
N SER A 931 -31.19 41.34 -74.29
CA SER A 931 -31.29 39.90 -74.59
C SER A 931 -30.15 39.37 -75.48
N PHE A 932 -29.54 38.26 -75.06
CA PHE A 932 -28.35 37.58 -75.61
C PHE A 932 -27.03 38.36 -75.44
N GLY A 933 -25.90 37.73 -75.12
CA GLY A 933 -25.71 36.37 -74.59
C GLY A 933 -24.47 35.64 -75.12
N PHE A 934 -23.61 35.20 -74.20
CA PHE A 934 -22.78 33.99 -74.25
C PHE A 934 -22.33 33.63 -72.82
#